data_AF-A0A239QXB4-F1
#
_entry.id   AF-A0A239QXB4-F1
#
_cell.length_a   1.000
_cell.length_b   1.000
_cell.length_c   1.000
_cell.angle_alpha   90.00
_cell.angle_beta   90.00
_cell.angle_gamma   90.00
#
_symmetry.space_group_name_H-M   'P 1'
#
loop_
_entity.id
_entity.type
_entity.pdbx_description
1 polymer ?
#
loop_
_entity_poly.entity_id
_entity_poly.type
_entity_poly.pdbx_seq_one_letter_code
_entity_poly.pdbx_strand_id
1 'polypeptide(L)'
;MKPYLLLLTSMLSTASISYAAEDNSTLIINELMQSNVDCIMDDLNDFPDSWVELYNPTDAAINLQDYKIGTKNKVSKAWQLPNKTVGSHEHVIVYCDKAGEDEGVSAMHTNFRLESGKDGSIYLFKGSEVVDKLEGMAKQPAPNIAYGRKTDGSDEWGYELTPTPGAQNEGEVVAAKMLLGDPVFEKCGQVFENGESFRLKLSLPEGAPEGAEIRYTLDGTEPTMSSKKFRATIPISSNTVVRAKLFCEGYLSPRSVCQSYIFFPDTRALTLPVVSIITDDKYLNDAQIGIFADGTYSSEKKNYEHNWRRPMNIEFFETSGQESVINQLGEMRVTGGATREYARKSMGIYANKRFGVKRFNYEFFPDQKPGLTDFKSIMLRNAGNDFDYLFMRDAIIQRTMAQRVDLDWQAWRPTIVYINGEYRGMLNIRERSNEDNIYTNYNGLEDIDMIENDKELKEGTWDNYNAFKEFYNEHNHTLAEYAEWMDWQEYINLMVENLYFNNQDFPGNNNVIWRPQAEGGKWRWITKDTDFGLGLYGSSPDYNTIKWLHDPNYDAGRAWANKYEDTRLFRRLMEDADFKREFLDRAAIYMGDFLNEKGTRETWDPMYELIQTEYPFHRKLINEWWPNYNNILNEARNWLHQRTDYFYQQLADYYNWGTPQALTINKQSESPIKITINGVNMYYPVFDGKYYAGRTITLTATPVEGMMVTGWKVTGAVNKEVQGDELSLQMPRGAIAIEPIMGDGSGIEEIGHSTLHTPHSTLYDLQGRKVANPQKGRIYIQNGKKIIK
;
A
#
# COMPACT_ATOMS: atom_id res chain seq x y z
N MET A 1 -100.55 32.30 -25.67
CA MET A 1 -99.29 33.06 -25.86
C MET A 1 -98.46 32.27 -26.89
N LYS A 2 -98.14 32.90 -28.02
CA LYS A 2 -97.46 32.36 -29.23
C LYS A 2 -95.94 32.19 -29.00
N PRO A 3 -95.14 31.56 -29.90
CA PRO A 3 -95.42 30.34 -30.70
C PRO A 3 -94.17 29.44 -31.06
N TYR A 4 -94.43 28.35 -31.81
CA TYR A 4 -93.65 27.71 -32.90
C TYR A 4 -92.21 27.12 -32.70
N LEU A 5 -92.08 25.85 -33.15
CA LEU A 5 -91.20 25.35 -34.25
C LEU A 5 -90.11 24.30 -33.95
N LEU A 6 -90.20 23.22 -34.74
CA LEU A 6 -89.16 22.43 -35.45
C LEU A 6 -88.29 21.36 -34.75
N LEU A 7 -88.24 20.20 -35.44
CA LEU A 7 -87.25 19.12 -35.37
C LEU A 7 -85.81 19.64 -35.52
N LEU A 8 -84.86 18.99 -34.85
CA LEU A 8 -83.62 18.47 -35.48
C LEU A 8 -82.85 17.58 -34.50
N THR A 9 -82.68 16.32 -34.88
CA THR A 9 -81.64 15.41 -34.39
C THR A 9 -80.26 15.92 -34.77
N SER A 10 -79.39 16.20 -33.80
CA SER A 10 -77.95 16.33 -34.01
C SER A 10 -77.19 15.41 -33.06
N MET A 11 -76.48 14.44 -33.65
CA MET A 11 -75.38 13.74 -32.99
C MET A 11 -74.30 14.78 -32.65
N LEU A 12 -73.92 14.86 -31.39
CA LEU A 12 -72.64 15.45 -30.98
C LEU A 12 -71.75 14.30 -30.51
N SER A 13 -70.76 13.98 -31.35
CA SER A 13 -69.62 13.15 -31.01
C SER A 13 -68.75 13.88 -29.97
N THR A 14 -68.73 13.41 -28.74
CA THR A 14 -67.65 13.73 -27.80
C THR A 14 -66.43 12.93 -28.24
N ALA A 15 -65.44 13.63 -28.80
CA ALA A 15 -64.11 13.06 -28.98
C ALA A 15 -63.50 12.83 -27.60
N SER A 16 -63.54 11.59 -27.13
CA SER A 16 -62.69 11.13 -26.04
C SER A 16 -61.26 11.14 -26.58
N ILE A 17 -60.43 12.06 -26.10
CA ILE A 17 -58.99 11.92 -26.24
C ILE A 17 -58.61 10.78 -25.29
N SER A 18 -58.57 9.56 -25.81
CA SER A 18 -57.82 8.48 -25.17
C SER A 18 -56.35 8.88 -25.25
N TYR A 19 -55.74 9.20 -24.10
CA TYR A 19 -54.32 8.95 -23.96
C TYR A 19 -54.15 7.44 -24.12
N ALA A 20 -53.58 7.02 -25.25
CA ALA A 20 -52.97 5.71 -25.31
C ALA A 20 -51.79 5.76 -24.33
N ALA A 21 -51.89 5.07 -23.20
CA ALA A 21 -50.70 4.66 -22.47
C ALA A 21 -49.86 3.85 -23.47
N GLU A 22 -48.59 4.19 -23.63
CA GLU A 22 -47.66 3.31 -24.34
C GLU A 22 -47.71 1.95 -23.65
N ASP A 23 -48.18 0.94 -24.39
CA ASP A 23 -48.17 -0.45 -23.95
C ASP A 23 -46.69 -0.88 -23.90
N ASN A 24 -46.06 -0.67 -22.75
CA ASN A 24 -44.63 -0.89 -22.53
C ASN A 24 -44.38 -2.41 -22.44
N SER A 25 -44.46 -3.09 -23.59
CA SER A 25 -44.33 -4.55 -23.74
C SER A 25 -42.89 -5.07 -23.58
N THR A 26 -42.05 -4.36 -22.83
CA THR A 26 -40.61 -4.60 -22.68
C THR A 26 -40.16 -4.37 -21.25
N LEU A 27 -39.06 -5.02 -20.88
CA LEU A 27 -38.33 -4.77 -19.64
C LEU A 27 -37.87 -3.30 -19.59
N ILE A 28 -37.89 -2.71 -18.40
CA ILE A 28 -37.49 -1.32 -18.14
C ILE A 28 -36.48 -1.24 -17.00
N ILE A 29 -35.76 -0.12 -16.90
CA ILE A 29 -34.87 0.22 -15.78
C ILE A 29 -35.74 0.81 -14.66
N ASN A 30 -35.65 0.26 -13.45
CA ASN A 30 -36.57 0.59 -12.35
C ASN A 30 -35.90 1.32 -11.19
N GLU A 31 -34.77 0.80 -10.72
CA GLU A 31 -33.99 1.34 -9.61
C GLU A 31 -32.50 1.12 -9.89
N LEU A 32 -31.62 1.95 -9.34
CA LEU A 32 -30.18 1.74 -9.40
C LEU A 32 -29.46 2.35 -8.20
N MET A 33 -28.24 1.90 -7.96
CA MET A 33 -27.34 2.52 -6.99
C MET A 33 -25.93 2.59 -7.57
N GLN A 34 -25.36 3.79 -7.62
CA GLN A 34 -24.02 4.02 -8.19
C GLN A 34 -22.89 3.68 -7.20
N SER A 35 -23.23 3.52 -5.93
CA SER A 35 -22.28 3.43 -4.83
C SER A 35 -22.88 2.59 -3.70
N ASN A 36 -22.82 1.28 -3.85
CA ASN A 36 -23.31 0.31 -2.87
C ASN A 36 -22.25 0.07 -1.79
N VAL A 37 -22.68 0.22 -0.53
CA VAL A 37 -21.86 -0.05 0.65
C VAL A 37 -22.24 -1.40 1.22
N ASP A 38 -23.52 -1.55 1.58
CA ASP A 38 -24.11 -2.79 2.11
C ASP A 38 -25.62 -2.89 1.90
N CYS A 39 -26.17 -2.16 0.92
CA CYS A 39 -27.60 -2.24 0.57
C CYS A 39 -27.96 -3.62 0.01
N ILE A 40 -27.13 -4.14 -0.89
CA ILE A 40 -27.25 -5.51 -1.40
C ILE A 40 -25.91 -6.23 -1.39
N MET A 41 -25.99 -7.53 -1.17
CA MET A 41 -24.91 -8.49 -1.37
C MET A 41 -25.23 -9.31 -2.63
N ASP A 42 -24.21 -9.61 -3.43
CA ASP A 42 -24.36 -10.37 -4.66
C ASP A 42 -24.35 -11.90 -4.43
N ASP A 43 -24.43 -12.67 -5.52
CA ASP A 43 -24.38 -14.14 -5.48
C ASP A 43 -22.96 -14.71 -5.24
N LEU A 44 -21.94 -13.84 -5.19
CA LEU A 44 -20.56 -14.16 -4.83
C LEU A 44 -20.26 -13.90 -3.34
N ASN A 45 -21.27 -13.50 -2.55
CA ASN A 45 -21.14 -13.07 -1.16
C ASN A 45 -20.18 -11.86 -0.97
N ASP A 46 -20.14 -10.98 -1.97
CA ASP A 46 -19.47 -9.68 -1.91
C ASP A 46 -20.47 -8.52 -2.09
N PHE A 47 -20.00 -7.31 -1.83
CA PHE A 47 -20.77 -6.10 -2.02
C PHE A 47 -20.41 -5.48 -3.37
N PRO A 48 -21.25 -5.64 -4.41
CA PRO A 48 -20.95 -5.10 -5.73
C PRO A 48 -20.77 -3.58 -5.64
N ASP A 49 -19.93 -3.00 -6.50
CA ASP A 49 -19.67 -1.55 -6.45
C ASP A 49 -20.94 -0.72 -6.69
N SER A 50 -21.76 -1.20 -7.63
CA SER A 50 -23.02 -0.57 -8.07
C SER A 50 -23.96 -1.64 -8.64
N TRP A 51 -25.23 -1.29 -8.84
CA TRP A 51 -26.22 -2.21 -9.41
C TRP A 51 -27.34 -1.47 -10.13
N VAL A 52 -28.03 -2.20 -11.02
CA VAL A 52 -29.23 -1.75 -11.74
C VAL A 52 -30.31 -2.81 -11.59
N GLU A 53 -31.49 -2.39 -11.20
CA GLU A 53 -32.70 -3.20 -11.21
C GLU A 53 -33.46 -3.01 -12.52
N LEU A 54 -33.90 -4.13 -13.09
CA LEU A 54 -34.80 -4.18 -14.22
C LEU A 54 -36.16 -4.73 -13.76
N TYR A 55 -37.24 -4.13 -14.25
CA TYR A 55 -38.62 -4.52 -13.95
C TYR A 55 -39.35 -4.95 -15.22
N ASN A 56 -40.17 -5.99 -15.11
CA ASN A 56 -41.08 -6.42 -16.16
C ASN A 56 -42.49 -5.87 -15.92
N PRO A 57 -42.92 -4.77 -16.60
CA PRO A 57 -44.24 -4.19 -16.42
C PRO A 57 -45.37 -4.98 -17.08
N THR A 58 -45.07 -6.08 -17.77
CA THR A 58 -46.05 -6.79 -18.62
C THR A 58 -46.73 -7.96 -17.92
N ASP A 59 -47.87 -8.40 -18.47
CA ASP A 59 -48.59 -9.61 -18.06
C ASP A 59 -47.92 -10.93 -18.52
N ALA A 60 -46.78 -10.84 -19.22
CA ALA A 60 -46.07 -11.99 -19.79
C ALA A 60 -44.64 -12.09 -19.25
N ALA A 61 -44.08 -13.29 -19.24
CA ALA A 61 -42.68 -13.47 -18.86
C ALA A 61 -41.74 -12.98 -19.98
N ILE A 62 -40.64 -12.32 -19.60
CA ILE A 62 -39.61 -11.79 -20.50
C ILE A 62 -38.29 -12.54 -20.30
N ASN A 63 -37.60 -12.89 -21.39
CA ASN A 63 -36.28 -13.50 -21.31
C ASN A 63 -35.17 -12.45 -21.47
N LEU A 64 -34.22 -12.43 -20.54
CA LEU A 64 -33.10 -11.49 -20.54
C LEU A 64 -32.10 -11.73 -21.67
N GLN A 65 -32.05 -12.90 -22.31
CA GLN A 65 -31.12 -13.17 -23.42
C GLN A 65 -31.34 -12.24 -24.62
N ASP A 66 -32.55 -11.69 -24.76
CA ASP A 66 -32.89 -10.76 -25.83
C ASP A 66 -32.36 -9.34 -25.55
N TYR A 67 -31.80 -9.12 -24.36
CA TYR A 67 -31.44 -7.81 -23.83
C TYR A 67 -29.93 -7.64 -23.63
N LYS A 68 -29.48 -6.39 -23.80
CA LYS A 68 -28.15 -5.93 -23.41
C LYS A 68 -28.24 -4.68 -22.56
N ILE A 69 -27.27 -4.47 -21.67
CA ILE A 69 -27.19 -3.28 -20.83
C ILE A 69 -25.83 -2.60 -20.96
N GLY A 70 -25.78 -1.27 -20.98
CA GLY A 70 -24.51 -0.57 -21.09
C GLY A 70 -24.57 0.90 -20.73
N THR A 71 -23.42 1.49 -20.43
CA THR A 71 -23.30 2.90 -20.02
C THR A 71 -23.13 3.88 -21.19
N LYS A 72 -23.34 3.41 -22.42
CA LYS A 72 -23.21 4.19 -23.66
C LYS A 72 -24.31 3.78 -24.63
N ASN A 73 -24.79 4.73 -25.42
CA ASN A 73 -25.68 4.45 -26.55
C ASN A 73 -24.93 3.76 -27.72
N LYS A 74 -24.42 2.56 -27.46
CA LYS A 74 -23.66 1.76 -28.42
C LYS A 74 -23.79 0.28 -28.05
N VAL A 75 -24.76 -0.40 -28.66
CA VAL A 75 -25.06 -1.82 -28.41
C VAL A 75 -23.84 -2.74 -28.58
N SER A 76 -22.90 -2.39 -29.47
CA SER A 76 -21.66 -3.16 -29.67
C SER A 76 -20.69 -3.11 -28.47
N LYS A 77 -20.95 -2.24 -27.49
CA LYS A 77 -20.21 -2.11 -26.22
C LYS A 77 -21.09 -2.47 -25.02
N ALA A 78 -22.33 -2.90 -25.24
CA ALA A 78 -23.26 -3.28 -24.18
C ALA A 78 -23.01 -4.74 -23.75
N TRP A 79 -23.18 -4.99 -22.46
CA TRP A 79 -23.08 -6.30 -21.83
C TRP A 79 -24.29 -7.16 -22.17
N GLN A 80 -24.05 -8.41 -22.56
CA GLN A 80 -25.11 -9.37 -22.89
C GLN A 80 -25.67 -10.00 -21.61
N LEU A 81 -26.97 -9.87 -21.38
CA LEU A 81 -27.63 -10.50 -20.24
C LEU A 81 -27.87 -12.00 -20.50
N PRO A 82 -27.95 -12.85 -19.45
CA PRO A 82 -28.03 -14.29 -19.58
C PRO A 82 -29.42 -14.77 -20.04
N ASN A 83 -29.52 -16.04 -20.42
CA ASN A 83 -30.81 -16.73 -20.56
C ASN A 83 -31.45 -16.94 -19.18
N LYS A 84 -32.18 -15.94 -18.72
CA LYS A 84 -32.95 -15.92 -17.47
C LYS A 84 -34.33 -15.33 -17.77
N THR A 85 -35.37 -15.99 -17.27
CA THR A 85 -36.75 -15.50 -17.41
C THR A 85 -37.10 -14.64 -16.20
N VAL A 86 -37.67 -13.47 -16.45
CA VAL A 86 -38.28 -12.58 -15.47
C VAL A 86 -39.80 -12.72 -15.63
N GLY A 87 -40.49 -13.15 -14.59
CA GLY A 87 -41.94 -13.30 -14.59
C GLY A 87 -42.66 -11.97 -14.79
N SER A 88 -43.96 -12.06 -15.03
CA SER A 88 -44.83 -10.88 -15.09
C SER A 88 -44.78 -10.13 -13.76
N HIS A 89 -44.56 -8.81 -13.83
CA HIS A 89 -44.43 -7.94 -12.66
C HIS A 89 -43.32 -8.33 -11.67
N GLU A 90 -42.29 -9.03 -12.15
CA GLU A 90 -41.10 -9.37 -11.36
C GLU A 90 -39.91 -8.45 -11.68
N HIS A 91 -38.95 -8.43 -10.75
CA HIS A 91 -37.73 -7.64 -10.79
C HIS A 91 -36.50 -8.54 -10.94
N VAL A 92 -35.42 -7.96 -11.44
CA VAL A 92 -34.11 -8.62 -11.47
C VAL A 92 -32.98 -7.61 -11.30
N ILE A 93 -31.99 -7.97 -10.48
CA ILE A 93 -30.80 -7.15 -10.23
C ILE A 93 -29.65 -7.56 -11.15
N VAL A 94 -29.03 -6.56 -11.79
CA VAL A 94 -27.79 -6.67 -12.55
C VAL A 94 -26.67 -5.96 -11.76
N TYR A 95 -25.61 -6.70 -11.43
CA TYR A 95 -24.48 -6.20 -10.67
C TYR A 95 -23.48 -5.48 -11.60
N CYS A 96 -23.03 -4.30 -11.19
CA CYS A 96 -22.14 -3.43 -11.96
C CYS A 96 -20.83 -3.22 -11.18
N ASP A 97 -19.91 -4.18 -11.28
CA ASP A 97 -18.71 -4.29 -10.44
C ASP A 97 -17.42 -4.68 -11.19
N LYS A 98 -17.50 -4.90 -12.52
CA LYS A 98 -16.43 -5.41 -13.39
C LYS A 98 -16.09 -6.90 -13.24
N ALA A 99 -16.88 -7.69 -12.52
CA ALA A 99 -16.61 -9.12 -12.35
C ALA A 99 -17.10 -10.00 -13.52
N GLY A 100 -17.89 -9.44 -14.46
CA GLY A 100 -18.54 -10.25 -15.50
C GLY A 100 -17.62 -11.02 -16.45
N GLU A 101 -16.35 -10.64 -16.57
CA GLU A 101 -15.35 -11.32 -17.40
C GLU A 101 -14.53 -12.37 -16.61
N ASP A 102 -14.74 -12.45 -15.30
CA ASP A 102 -14.04 -13.39 -14.44
C ASP A 102 -14.57 -14.82 -14.64
N GLU A 103 -13.67 -15.81 -14.56
CA GLU A 103 -14.03 -17.21 -14.74
C GLU A 103 -15.03 -17.68 -13.68
N GLY A 104 -16.14 -18.30 -14.12
CA GLY A 104 -17.17 -18.84 -13.24
C GLY A 104 -18.15 -17.80 -12.69
N VAL A 105 -18.00 -16.52 -13.02
CA VAL A 105 -18.95 -15.47 -12.63
C VAL A 105 -20.13 -15.42 -13.59
N SER A 106 -21.34 -15.24 -13.05
CA SER A 106 -22.56 -15.20 -13.85
C SER A 106 -22.64 -13.92 -14.69
N ALA A 107 -23.28 -13.98 -15.87
CA ALA A 107 -23.49 -12.79 -16.71
C ALA A 107 -24.47 -11.76 -16.11
N MET A 108 -24.93 -11.97 -14.87
CA MET A 108 -25.61 -10.94 -14.08
C MET A 108 -24.62 -9.89 -13.55
N HIS A 109 -23.31 -10.20 -13.49
CA HIS A 109 -22.24 -9.23 -13.29
C HIS A 109 -21.80 -8.65 -14.62
N THR A 110 -21.65 -7.34 -14.69
CA THR A 110 -21.19 -6.65 -15.90
C THR A 110 -19.69 -6.39 -15.88
N ASN A 111 -19.10 -6.11 -17.03
CA ASN A 111 -17.71 -5.66 -17.15
C ASN A 111 -17.52 -4.15 -16.92
N PHE A 112 -18.52 -3.48 -16.35
CA PHE A 112 -18.48 -2.06 -16.04
C PHE A 112 -19.04 -1.75 -14.66
N ARG A 113 -18.83 -0.52 -14.20
CA ARG A 113 -19.44 0.06 -12.99
C ARG A 113 -20.26 1.27 -13.38
N LEU A 114 -21.27 1.60 -12.59
CA LEU A 114 -21.94 2.88 -12.69
C LEU A 114 -21.03 3.96 -12.08
N GLU A 115 -20.85 5.06 -12.79
CA GLU A 115 -20.07 6.19 -12.32
C GLU A 115 -20.98 7.23 -11.66
N SER A 116 -20.59 7.72 -10.49
CA SER A 116 -21.25 8.85 -9.81
C SER A 116 -20.71 10.19 -10.33
N GLY A 117 -21.43 10.83 -11.26
CA GLY A 117 -20.98 12.06 -11.92
C GLY A 117 -22.05 12.72 -12.78
N LYS A 118 -21.72 13.88 -13.38
CA LYS A 118 -22.67 14.73 -14.13
C LYS A 118 -23.15 14.16 -15.48
N ASP A 119 -22.52 13.11 -15.97
CA ASP A 119 -22.78 12.52 -17.30
C ASP A 119 -23.00 10.99 -17.22
N GLY A 120 -23.44 10.50 -16.04
CA GLY A 120 -23.82 9.11 -15.88
C GLY A 120 -24.96 8.73 -16.82
N SER A 121 -24.87 7.57 -17.45
CA SER A 121 -25.97 7.04 -18.25
C SER A 121 -26.00 5.52 -18.22
N ILE A 122 -27.20 4.98 -18.44
CA ILE A 122 -27.45 3.55 -18.54
C ILE A 122 -28.51 3.35 -19.63
N TYR A 123 -28.30 2.34 -20.47
CA TYR A 123 -29.15 2.02 -21.61
C TYR A 123 -29.47 0.54 -21.55
N LEU A 124 -30.74 0.23 -21.74
CA LEU A 124 -31.25 -1.11 -21.94
C LEU A 124 -31.61 -1.28 -23.41
N PHE A 125 -31.05 -2.31 -24.04
CA PHE A 125 -31.27 -2.65 -25.43
C PHE A 125 -32.06 -3.94 -25.53
N LYS A 126 -32.94 -4.04 -26.54
CA LYS A 126 -33.52 -5.31 -27.01
C LYS A 126 -33.09 -5.49 -28.47
N GLY A 127 -32.31 -6.53 -28.76
CA GLY A 127 -31.60 -6.61 -30.04
C GLY A 127 -30.66 -5.41 -30.22
N SER A 128 -30.89 -4.56 -31.23
CA SER A 128 -30.12 -3.33 -31.47
C SER A 128 -30.83 -2.03 -31.04
N GLU A 129 -32.08 -2.12 -30.61
CA GLU A 129 -32.90 -0.95 -30.26
C GLU A 129 -32.77 -0.63 -28.78
N VAL A 130 -32.69 0.66 -28.44
CA VAL A 130 -32.79 1.12 -27.04
C VAL A 130 -34.25 1.06 -26.63
N VAL A 131 -34.57 0.26 -25.62
CA VAL A 131 -35.94 0.07 -25.11
C VAL A 131 -36.20 0.82 -23.82
N ASP A 132 -35.15 1.11 -23.04
CA ASP A 132 -35.22 2.06 -21.93
C ASP A 132 -33.84 2.68 -21.69
N LYS A 133 -33.80 3.86 -21.09
CA LYS A 133 -32.55 4.55 -20.76
C LYS A 133 -32.74 5.57 -19.66
N LEU A 134 -31.64 5.83 -18.96
CA LEU A 134 -31.49 7.01 -18.11
C LEU A 134 -30.21 7.73 -18.52
N GLU A 135 -30.37 8.97 -18.98
CA GLU A 135 -29.28 9.87 -19.37
C GLU A 135 -29.17 11.02 -18.38
N GLY A 136 -27.97 11.55 -18.15
CA GLY A 136 -27.76 12.61 -17.16
C GLY A 136 -28.14 12.16 -15.75
N MET A 137 -27.90 10.88 -15.45
CA MET A 137 -28.23 10.24 -14.18
C MET A 137 -27.76 11.11 -13.02
N ALA A 138 -28.65 11.34 -12.07
CA ALA A 138 -28.38 12.23 -10.95
C ALA A 138 -27.18 11.73 -10.15
N LYS A 139 -26.26 12.64 -9.78
CA LYS A 139 -25.11 12.28 -8.96
C LYS A 139 -25.60 11.89 -7.56
N GLN A 140 -25.39 10.63 -7.18
CA GLN A 140 -25.68 10.14 -5.84
C GLN A 140 -25.18 11.12 -4.74
N PRO A 141 -26.06 11.55 -3.81
CA PRO A 141 -25.75 12.62 -2.86
C PRO A 141 -24.84 12.14 -1.72
N ALA A 142 -24.90 10.85 -1.38
CA ALA A 142 -23.99 10.17 -0.46
C ALA A 142 -23.97 8.65 -0.76
N PRO A 143 -22.94 7.88 -0.35
CA PRO A 143 -22.92 6.43 -0.52
C PRO A 143 -24.16 5.72 0.04
N ASN A 144 -24.51 4.57 -0.54
CA ASN A 144 -25.64 3.71 -0.13
C ASN A 144 -27.04 4.35 -0.27
N ILE A 145 -27.26 5.20 -1.28
CA ILE A 145 -28.54 5.84 -1.60
C ILE A 145 -28.92 5.47 -3.03
N ALA A 146 -30.10 4.88 -3.22
CA ALA A 146 -30.60 4.48 -4.52
C ALA A 146 -31.31 5.63 -5.24
N TYR A 147 -31.40 5.51 -6.56
CA TYR A 147 -32.15 6.40 -7.45
C TYR A 147 -33.08 5.53 -8.28
N GLY A 148 -34.37 5.81 -8.23
CA GLY A 148 -35.39 4.93 -8.79
C GLY A 148 -36.63 5.67 -9.25
N ARG A 149 -37.50 4.91 -9.91
CA ARG A 149 -38.86 5.32 -10.25
C ARG A 149 -39.70 5.33 -8.97
N LYS A 150 -40.54 6.33 -8.79
CA LYS A 150 -41.39 6.48 -7.60
C LYS A 150 -42.19 5.23 -7.25
N THR A 151 -42.84 4.64 -8.25
CA THR A 151 -43.44 3.31 -8.19
C THR A 151 -42.93 2.54 -9.40
N ASP A 152 -43.02 1.21 -9.38
CA ASP A 152 -42.61 0.39 -10.53
C ASP A 152 -43.20 0.92 -11.85
N GLY A 153 -42.32 1.21 -12.81
CA GLY A 153 -42.70 1.75 -14.12
C GLY A 153 -43.20 3.20 -14.16
N SER A 154 -43.16 3.94 -13.05
CA SER A 154 -43.50 5.38 -13.03
C SER A 154 -42.52 6.23 -13.85
N ASP A 155 -43.02 7.28 -14.50
CA ASP A 155 -42.18 8.30 -15.16
C ASP A 155 -41.50 9.26 -14.18
N GLU A 156 -41.96 9.30 -12.92
CA GLU A 156 -41.39 10.14 -11.87
C GLU A 156 -40.18 9.44 -11.24
N TRP A 157 -39.00 10.08 -11.30
CA TRP A 157 -37.75 9.57 -10.72
C TRP A 157 -37.26 10.45 -9.57
N GLY A 158 -36.59 9.84 -8.60
CA GLY A 158 -35.84 10.57 -7.58
C GLY A 158 -35.00 9.64 -6.71
N TYR A 159 -34.44 10.18 -5.63
CA TYR A 159 -33.72 9.37 -4.65
C TYR A 159 -34.72 8.68 -3.74
N GLU A 160 -34.57 7.38 -3.58
CA GLU A 160 -35.44 6.56 -2.73
C GLU A 160 -35.12 6.83 -1.25
N LEU A 161 -36.15 7.10 -0.44
CA LEU A 161 -35.98 7.18 1.01
C LEU A 161 -35.57 5.83 1.61
N THR A 162 -36.11 4.75 1.05
CA THR A 162 -35.78 3.36 1.36
C THR A 162 -35.52 2.63 0.04
N PRO A 163 -34.28 2.19 -0.25
CA PRO A 163 -34.02 1.36 -1.42
C PRO A 163 -34.82 0.06 -1.38
N THR A 164 -35.31 -0.40 -2.54
CA THR A 164 -36.20 -1.57 -2.67
C THR A 164 -35.67 -2.65 -3.63
N PRO A 165 -34.37 -3.00 -3.61
CA PRO A 165 -33.81 -3.93 -4.58
C PRO A 165 -34.48 -5.31 -4.52
N GLY A 166 -34.99 -5.75 -5.67
CA GLY A 166 -35.71 -7.00 -5.85
C GLY A 166 -37.17 -6.96 -5.38
N ALA A 167 -37.70 -5.77 -5.07
CA ALA A 167 -39.05 -5.57 -4.57
C ALA A 167 -39.71 -4.36 -5.24
N GLN A 168 -41.00 -4.18 -4.98
CA GLN A 168 -41.77 -3.06 -5.51
C GLN A 168 -41.33 -1.73 -4.88
N ASN A 169 -41.14 -0.69 -5.70
CA ASN A 169 -40.83 0.66 -5.22
C ASN A 169 -41.99 1.26 -4.41
N GLU A 170 -41.67 1.87 -3.26
CA GLU A 170 -42.64 2.22 -2.19
C GLU A 170 -43.38 3.56 -2.38
N GLY A 171 -43.13 4.32 -3.45
CA GLY A 171 -43.86 5.56 -3.74
C GLY A 171 -43.19 6.85 -3.24
N GLU A 172 -42.02 6.77 -2.60
CA GLU A 172 -41.39 7.90 -1.89
C GLU A 172 -40.01 8.27 -2.44
N VAL A 173 -40.01 9.14 -3.45
CA VAL A 173 -38.79 9.71 -4.02
C VAL A 173 -38.61 11.18 -3.66
N VAL A 174 -37.36 11.60 -3.43
CA VAL A 174 -37.01 12.97 -3.06
C VAL A 174 -35.85 13.53 -3.87
N ALA A 175 -35.67 14.86 -3.81
CA ALA A 175 -34.53 15.54 -4.45
C ALA A 175 -33.25 15.39 -3.61
N ALA A 176 -32.07 15.45 -4.25
CA ALA A 176 -30.75 15.35 -3.59
C ALA A 176 -30.56 16.30 -2.39
N LYS A 177 -31.21 17.47 -2.42
CA LYS A 177 -31.13 18.48 -1.35
C LYS A 177 -31.84 18.05 -0.05
N MET A 178 -32.67 17.01 -0.09
CA MET A 178 -33.33 16.44 1.08
C MET A 178 -32.39 15.45 1.82
N LEU A 179 -31.08 15.69 1.78
CA LEU A 179 -30.08 14.90 2.49
C LEU A 179 -29.85 15.48 3.89
N LEU A 180 -29.90 14.64 4.91
CA LEU A 180 -29.56 15.03 6.28
C LEU A 180 -28.05 15.21 6.44
N GLY A 181 -27.67 16.17 7.28
CA GLY A 181 -26.28 16.33 7.72
C GLY A 181 -25.89 15.35 8.81
N ASP A 182 -24.62 15.43 9.21
CA ASP A 182 -24.03 14.60 10.25
C ASP A 182 -24.42 15.07 11.67
N PRO A 183 -24.61 14.15 12.64
CA PRO A 183 -24.77 14.54 14.03
C PRO A 183 -23.48 15.18 14.56
N VAL A 184 -23.63 16.22 15.39
CA VAL A 184 -22.50 16.87 16.04
C VAL A 184 -22.17 16.13 17.33
N PHE A 185 -20.97 15.57 17.39
CA PHE A 185 -20.41 15.02 18.62
C PHE A 185 -19.78 16.15 19.44
N GLU A 186 -20.18 16.32 20.70
CA GLU A 186 -19.54 17.30 21.59
C GLU A 186 -18.06 16.98 21.83
N LYS A 187 -17.70 15.70 21.67
CA LYS A 187 -16.33 15.21 21.80
C LYS A 187 -16.06 14.17 20.71
N CYS A 188 -15.14 14.47 19.80
CA CYS A 188 -14.65 13.51 18.83
C CYS A 188 -13.97 12.31 19.51
N GLY A 189 -13.88 11.20 18.78
CA GLY A 189 -13.16 10.01 19.19
C GLY A 189 -11.71 10.37 19.52
N GLN A 190 -11.17 9.72 20.55
CA GLN A 190 -9.79 9.91 20.98
C GLN A 190 -9.35 8.73 21.85
N VAL A 191 -8.04 8.58 21.98
CA VAL A 191 -7.42 7.67 22.96
C VAL A 191 -7.24 8.41 24.28
N PHE A 192 -7.49 7.72 25.39
CA PHE A 192 -7.37 8.26 26.74
C PHE A 192 -6.37 7.43 27.54
N GLU A 193 -5.34 8.08 28.05
CA GLU A 193 -4.51 7.53 29.13
C GLU A 193 -5.02 8.06 30.46
N ASN A 194 -5.25 7.17 31.44
CA ASN A 194 -5.78 7.52 32.76
C ASN A 194 -7.08 8.35 32.67
N GLY A 195 -7.88 8.09 31.63
CA GLY A 195 -9.04 8.90 31.28
C GLY A 195 -10.18 8.76 32.26
N GLU A 196 -10.78 9.89 32.64
CA GLU A 196 -12.02 9.89 33.41
C GLU A 196 -13.22 9.50 32.56
N SER A 197 -14.17 8.79 33.16
CA SER A 197 -15.47 8.53 32.54
C SER A 197 -16.21 9.85 32.30
N PHE A 198 -16.87 9.96 31.15
CA PHE A 198 -17.65 11.15 30.81
C PHE A 198 -19.01 10.77 30.22
N ARG A 199 -19.82 11.78 29.94
CA ARG A 199 -21.15 11.65 29.36
C ARG A 199 -21.17 12.33 28.01
N LEU A 200 -21.07 11.56 26.93
CA LEU A 200 -21.06 12.06 25.57
C LEU A 200 -22.42 12.69 25.22
N LYS A 201 -22.39 13.95 24.80
CA LYS A 201 -23.54 14.64 24.23
C LYS A 201 -23.46 14.64 22.70
N LEU A 202 -24.60 14.40 22.07
CA LEU A 202 -24.81 14.59 20.64
C LEU A 202 -25.81 15.72 20.43
N SER A 203 -25.68 16.45 19.33
CA SER A 203 -26.64 17.49 18.93
C SER A 203 -26.92 17.45 17.44
N LEU A 204 -28.09 17.96 17.06
CA LEU A 204 -28.41 18.17 15.65
C LEU A 204 -27.45 19.23 15.08
N PRO A 205 -27.01 19.09 13.82
CA PRO A 205 -26.26 20.14 13.15
C PRO A 205 -27.13 21.37 12.92
N GLU A 206 -26.50 22.53 12.73
CA GLU A 206 -27.21 23.74 12.33
C GLU A 206 -27.97 23.50 11.01
N GLY A 207 -29.23 23.94 10.96
CA GLY A 207 -30.08 23.76 9.78
C GLY A 207 -30.72 22.38 9.64
N ALA A 208 -30.60 21.49 10.64
CA ALA A 208 -31.36 20.24 10.66
C ALA A 208 -32.87 20.52 10.58
N PRO A 209 -33.63 19.75 9.77
CA PRO A 209 -35.06 19.98 9.59
C PRO A 209 -35.85 19.74 10.88
N GLU A 210 -37.01 20.38 10.99
CA GLU A 210 -37.93 20.16 12.09
C GLU A 210 -38.34 18.68 12.15
N GLY A 211 -38.34 18.09 13.35
CA GLY A 211 -38.62 16.67 13.54
C GLY A 211 -37.40 15.75 13.32
N ALA A 212 -36.22 16.27 12.98
CA ALA A 212 -35.01 15.46 12.90
C ALA A 212 -34.64 14.85 14.26
N GLU A 213 -34.25 13.57 14.24
CA GLU A 213 -33.86 12.79 15.41
C GLU A 213 -32.51 12.13 15.22
N ILE A 214 -31.70 12.06 16.27
CA ILE A 214 -30.45 11.30 16.28
C ILE A 214 -30.73 9.88 16.79
N ARG A 215 -30.25 8.89 16.05
CA ARG A 215 -30.27 7.47 16.43
C ARG A 215 -28.84 6.96 16.48
N TYR A 216 -28.56 6.02 17.37
CA TYR A 216 -27.21 5.51 17.57
C TYR A 216 -27.16 4.03 17.94
N THR A 217 -26.00 3.42 17.71
CA THR A 217 -25.62 2.06 18.09
C THR A 217 -24.25 2.10 18.79
N LEU A 218 -23.96 1.05 19.56
CA LEU A 218 -22.73 0.92 20.35
C LEU A 218 -21.95 -0.38 20.04
N ASP A 219 -22.42 -1.15 19.08
CA ASP A 219 -21.95 -2.51 18.74
C ASP A 219 -21.34 -2.59 17.33
N GLY A 220 -21.17 -1.44 16.66
CA GLY A 220 -20.62 -1.35 15.31
C GLY A 220 -21.65 -1.50 14.18
N THR A 221 -22.90 -1.86 14.47
CA THR A 221 -23.98 -1.96 13.47
C THR A 221 -24.41 -0.58 12.96
N GLU A 222 -24.80 -0.47 11.70
CA GLU A 222 -25.34 0.79 11.15
C GLU A 222 -26.67 1.15 11.84
N PRO A 223 -26.84 2.38 12.38
CA PRO A 223 -28.12 2.77 12.97
C PRO A 223 -29.27 2.72 11.95
N THR A 224 -30.45 2.30 12.39
CA THR A 224 -31.70 2.31 11.62
C THR A 224 -32.76 3.14 12.35
N MET A 225 -33.93 3.33 11.74
CA MET A 225 -35.06 4.01 12.40
C MET A 225 -35.51 3.32 13.69
N SER A 226 -35.27 2.01 13.85
CA SER A 226 -35.59 1.24 15.06
C SER A 226 -34.48 1.28 16.11
N SER A 227 -33.28 1.76 15.77
CA SER A 227 -32.19 1.93 16.73
C SER A 227 -32.53 2.93 17.84
N LYS A 228 -31.72 2.93 18.89
CA LYS A 228 -31.95 3.73 20.08
C LYS A 228 -31.92 5.22 19.74
N LYS A 229 -33.01 5.93 20.05
CA LYS A 229 -33.08 7.40 19.96
C LYS A 229 -32.21 8.05 21.02
N PHE A 230 -31.38 9.00 20.63
CA PHE A 230 -30.64 9.84 21.56
C PHE A 230 -31.61 10.79 22.29
N ARG A 231 -31.79 10.58 23.59
CA ARG A 231 -32.65 11.40 24.48
C ARG A 231 -31.91 11.98 25.69
N ALA A 232 -30.75 11.41 25.99
CA ALA A 232 -29.87 11.79 27.08
C ALA A 232 -28.44 11.41 26.70
N THR A 233 -27.46 12.02 27.36
CA THR A 233 -26.04 11.75 27.15
C THR A 233 -25.70 10.26 27.28
N ILE A 234 -24.74 9.78 26.49
CA ILE A 234 -24.25 8.40 26.51
C ILE A 234 -23.12 8.28 27.53
N PRO A 235 -23.19 7.41 28.54
CA PRO A 235 -22.09 7.21 29.47
C PRO A 235 -20.93 6.49 28.75
N ILE A 236 -19.74 7.06 28.82
CA ILE A 236 -18.50 6.51 28.27
C ILE A 236 -17.54 6.29 29.44
N SER A 237 -17.33 5.04 29.82
CA SER A 237 -16.51 4.63 30.97
C SER A 237 -15.46 3.56 30.65
N SER A 238 -15.47 3.07 29.42
CA SER A 238 -14.56 2.04 28.90
C SER A 238 -14.49 2.19 27.38
N ASN A 239 -13.70 1.36 26.72
CA ASN A 239 -13.68 1.29 25.26
C ASN A 239 -15.09 1.22 24.72
N THR A 240 -15.46 2.21 23.90
CA THR A 240 -16.81 2.33 23.36
C THR A 240 -16.69 2.89 21.95
N VAL A 241 -17.33 2.20 21.00
CA VAL A 241 -17.58 2.76 19.67
C VAL A 241 -18.99 3.33 19.64
N VAL A 242 -19.16 4.49 19.01
CA VAL A 242 -20.47 5.12 18.84
C VAL A 242 -20.67 5.38 17.37
N ARG A 243 -21.71 4.78 16.77
CA ARG A 243 -22.20 5.16 15.45
C ARG A 243 -23.48 5.93 15.61
N ALA A 244 -23.58 7.12 15.00
CA ALA A 244 -24.77 7.95 15.08
C ALA A 244 -25.12 8.56 13.73
N LYS A 245 -26.42 8.68 13.43
CA LYS A 245 -26.93 9.45 12.29
C LYS A 245 -28.31 10.02 12.53
N LEU A 246 -28.70 10.94 11.65
CA LEU A 246 -29.99 11.59 11.69
C LEU A 246 -31.04 10.82 10.90
N PHE A 247 -32.28 10.90 11.37
CA PHE A 247 -33.49 10.46 10.68
C PHE A 247 -34.54 11.56 10.74
N CYS A 248 -35.24 11.79 9.64
CA CYS A 248 -36.33 12.74 9.54
C CYS A 248 -37.26 12.29 8.40
N GLU A 249 -38.56 12.34 8.62
CA GLU A 249 -39.57 11.98 7.62
C GLU A 249 -39.41 12.83 6.35
N GLY A 250 -39.39 12.20 5.17
CA GLY A 250 -39.18 12.89 3.90
C GLY A 250 -37.73 13.27 3.57
N TYR A 251 -36.75 12.81 4.37
CA TYR A 251 -35.33 13.09 4.14
C TYR A 251 -34.48 11.82 4.03
N LEU A 252 -33.45 11.88 3.18
CA LEU A 252 -32.44 10.85 3.01
C LEU A 252 -31.46 10.87 4.20
N SER A 253 -31.18 9.68 4.75
CA SER A 253 -30.22 9.47 5.84
C SER A 253 -28.91 8.87 5.31
N PRO A 254 -27.80 9.64 5.21
CA PRO A 254 -26.50 9.09 4.81
C PRO A 254 -25.95 8.09 5.83
N ARG A 255 -24.80 7.46 5.50
CA ARG A 255 -24.09 6.56 6.44
C ARG A 255 -23.69 7.29 7.73
N SER A 256 -23.68 6.56 8.84
CA SER A 256 -23.40 7.14 10.16
C SER A 256 -21.97 7.63 10.34
N VAL A 257 -21.82 8.68 11.14
CA VAL A 257 -20.53 9.08 11.72
C VAL A 257 -20.16 8.11 12.82
N CYS A 258 -18.89 7.69 12.83
CA CYS A 258 -18.32 6.80 13.84
C CYS A 258 -17.36 7.58 14.74
N GLN A 259 -17.35 7.28 16.04
CA GLN A 259 -16.32 7.78 16.96
C GLN A 259 -15.91 6.67 17.92
N SER A 260 -14.60 6.47 18.08
CA SER A 260 -14.01 5.52 19.01
C SER A 260 -13.45 6.23 20.23
N TYR A 261 -13.86 5.80 21.41
CA TYR A 261 -13.29 6.25 22.68
C TYR A 261 -12.52 5.08 23.28
N ILE A 262 -11.19 5.13 23.25
CA ILE A 262 -10.33 4.02 23.67
C ILE A 262 -9.60 4.39 24.95
N PHE A 263 -9.74 3.57 25.99
CA PHE A 263 -9.16 3.78 27.31
C PHE A 263 -7.96 2.85 27.52
N PHE A 264 -6.81 3.44 27.79
CA PHE A 264 -5.62 2.75 28.26
C PHE A 264 -5.56 2.82 29.79
N PRO A 265 -5.35 1.69 30.47
CA PRO A 265 -5.20 1.67 31.92
C PRO A 265 -3.86 2.28 32.33
N ASP A 266 -3.78 2.81 33.55
CA ASP A 266 -2.55 3.42 34.12
C ASP A 266 -1.33 2.48 34.13
N THR A 267 -1.55 1.18 34.03
CA THR A 267 -0.50 0.16 33.98
C THR A 267 0.05 -0.09 32.58
N ARG A 268 -0.46 0.60 31.55
CA ARG A 268 -0.07 0.44 30.14
C ARG A 268 0.01 1.80 29.45
N ALA A 269 1.24 2.28 29.26
CA ALA A 269 1.50 3.51 28.49
C ALA A 269 1.19 3.32 27.00
N LEU A 270 0.64 4.37 26.38
CA LEU A 270 0.47 4.44 24.94
C LEU A 270 1.83 4.73 24.28
N THR A 271 2.44 3.70 23.70
CA THR A 271 3.76 3.80 23.04
C THR A 271 3.69 3.79 21.51
N LEU A 272 2.53 3.42 20.96
CA LEU A 272 2.27 3.27 19.53
C LEU A 272 0.99 4.01 19.14
N PRO A 273 0.89 4.47 17.89
CA PRO A 273 -0.37 4.97 17.35
C PRO A 273 -1.44 3.86 17.33
N VAL A 274 -2.72 4.28 17.35
CA VAL A 274 -3.88 3.37 17.43
C VAL A 274 -4.68 3.41 16.14
N VAL A 275 -4.99 2.23 15.60
CA VAL A 275 -6.00 2.04 14.56
C VAL A 275 -7.26 1.46 15.22
N SER A 276 -8.41 2.10 15.04
CA SER A 276 -9.72 1.55 15.42
C SER A 276 -10.54 1.26 14.18
N ILE A 277 -11.05 0.03 14.05
CA ILE A 277 -11.94 -0.38 12.95
C ILE A 277 -13.32 -0.63 13.52
N ILE A 278 -14.34 -0.06 12.88
CA ILE A 278 -15.73 -0.17 13.27
C ILE A 278 -16.52 -0.81 12.12
N THR A 279 -17.15 -1.93 12.40
CA THR A 279 -17.92 -2.73 11.43
C THR A 279 -19.03 -3.50 12.12
N ASP A 280 -20.05 -3.93 11.39
CA ASP A 280 -20.96 -4.97 11.86
C ASP A 280 -20.18 -6.26 12.11
N ASP A 281 -20.38 -6.89 13.28
CA ASP A 281 -19.65 -8.10 13.69
C ASP A 281 -19.91 -9.28 12.74
N LYS A 282 -21.09 -9.31 12.09
CA LYS A 282 -21.40 -10.35 11.11
C LYS A 282 -20.38 -10.36 9.96
N TYR A 283 -19.82 -9.21 9.58
CA TYR A 283 -18.80 -9.15 8.54
C TYR A 283 -17.47 -9.76 8.97
N LEU A 284 -17.26 -9.95 10.27
CA LEU A 284 -16.09 -10.61 10.83
C LEU A 284 -16.36 -12.10 11.08
N ASN A 285 -17.47 -12.42 11.74
CA ASN A 285 -17.63 -13.71 12.41
C ASN A 285 -18.82 -14.54 11.91
N ASP A 286 -19.67 -14.01 11.03
CA ASP A 286 -20.79 -14.78 10.50
C ASP A 286 -20.33 -16.03 9.73
N ALA A 287 -21.10 -17.09 9.84
CA ALA A 287 -20.74 -18.38 9.25
C ALA A 287 -20.76 -18.36 7.71
N GLN A 288 -21.52 -17.48 7.06
CA GLN A 288 -21.59 -17.38 5.60
C GLN A 288 -20.74 -16.24 5.06
N ILE A 289 -20.67 -15.11 5.77
CA ILE A 289 -20.05 -13.88 5.23
C ILE A 289 -18.90 -13.32 6.06
N GLY A 290 -18.61 -13.89 7.23
CA GLY A 290 -17.58 -13.40 8.15
C GLY A 290 -16.16 -13.67 7.67
N ILE A 291 -15.35 -12.63 7.46
CA ILE A 291 -13.99 -12.76 6.88
C ILE A 291 -12.95 -13.34 7.85
N PHE A 292 -13.26 -13.47 9.14
CA PHE A 292 -12.40 -14.14 10.14
C PHE A 292 -12.88 -15.54 10.49
N ALA A 293 -14.09 -15.90 10.06
CA ALA A 293 -14.67 -17.20 10.37
C ALA A 293 -14.03 -18.33 9.57
N ASP A 294 -14.02 -19.52 10.16
CA ASP A 294 -13.86 -20.76 9.40
C ASP A 294 -14.96 -20.86 8.34
N GLY A 295 -16.18 -20.56 8.74
CA GLY A 295 -17.30 -20.42 7.83
C GLY A 295 -17.88 -21.71 7.28
N THR A 296 -18.96 -21.53 6.51
CA THR A 296 -19.85 -22.56 5.96
C THR A 296 -20.33 -22.19 4.56
N TYR A 297 -19.79 -21.11 3.96
CA TYR A 297 -20.14 -20.70 2.60
C TYR A 297 -19.69 -21.74 1.56
N SER A 298 -18.45 -22.20 1.69
CA SER A 298 -17.87 -23.22 0.83
C SER A 298 -17.40 -24.41 1.66
N SER A 299 -17.61 -25.62 1.15
CA SER A 299 -17.00 -26.83 1.72
C SER A 299 -15.51 -26.96 1.37
N GLU A 300 -15.03 -26.23 0.37
CA GLU A 300 -13.66 -26.32 -0.14
C GLU A 300 -12.70 -25.32 0.50
N LYS A 301 -13.22 -24.18 0.94
CA LYS A 301 -12.45 -23.06 1.49
C LYS A 301 -13.11 -22.51 2.74
N LYS A 302 -12.30 -22.10 3.68
CA LYS A 302 -12.71 -21.32 4.84
C LYS A 302 -13.03 -19.90 4.42
N ASN A 303 -13.96 -19.21 5.11
CA ASN A 303 -14.32 -17.84 4.74
C ASN A 303 -13.10 -16.91 4.70
N TYR A 304 -12.18 -17.06 5.66
CA TYR A 304 -10.96 -16.26 5.70
C TYR A 304 -10.02 -16.49 4.51
N GLU A 305 -10.21 -17.49 3.66
CA GLU A 305 -9.42 -17.75 2.43
C GLU A 305 -9.95 -17.00 1.21
N HIS A 306 -11.18 -16.47 1.26
CA HIS A 306 -11.77 -15.74 0.16
C HIS A 306 -11.29 -14.27 0.10
N ASN A 307 -11.18 -13.71 -1.10
CA ASN A 307 -10.70 -12.33 -1.29
C ASN A 307 -11.79 -11.26 -1.12
N TRP A 308 -12.92 -11.61 -0.51
CA TRP A 308 -14.07 -10.72 -0.35
C TRP A 308 -13.78 -9.51 0.51
N ARG A 309 -14.47 -8.41 0.24
CA ARG A 309 -14.30 -7.15 0.98
C ARG A 309 -15.50 -6.88 1.87
N ARG A 310 -15.26 -6.21 2.99
CA ARG A 310 -16.31 -5.81 3.95
C ARG A 310 -16.23 -4.32 4.24
N PRO A 311 -17.37 -3.60 4.23
CA PRO A 311 -17.38 -2.19 4.56
C PRO A 311 -17.01 -2.00 6.03
N MET A 312 -16.24 -0.96 6.31
CA MET A 312 -15.84 -0.60 7.66
C MET A 312 -15.60 0.90 7.74
N ASN A 313 -15.57 1.44 8.96
CA ASN A 313 -15.00 2.75 9.23
C ASN A 313 -13.65 2.57 9.92
N ILE A 314 -12.62 3.29 9.48
CA ILE A 314 -11.31 3.32 10.12
C ILE A 314 -11.08 4.65 10.79
N GLU A 315 -10.60 4.60 12.03
CA GLU A 315 -10.04 5.74 12.75
C GLU A 315 -8.55 5.51 13.03
N PHE A 316 -7.72 6.55 12.85
CA PHE A 316 -6.30 6.52 13.17
C PHE A 316 -5.95 7.62 14.18
N PHE A 317 -5.33 7.26 15.30
CA PHE A 317 -4.94 8.15 16.39
C PHE A 317 -3.43 8.14 16.55
N GLU A 318 -2.81 9.31 16.47
CA GLU A 318 -1.37 9.48 16.63
C GLU A 318 -0.93 9.42 18.10
N THR A 319 -1.65 10.14 18.96
CA THR A 319 -1.30 10.31 20.37
C THR A 319 -2.55 10.35 21.25
N SER A 320 -2.33 10.20 22.56
CA SER A 320 -3.38 10.31 23.58
C SER A 320 -3.96 11.72 23.64
N GLY A 321 -5.27 11.83 23.86
CA GLY A 321 -5.98 13.09 24.05
C GLY A 321 -6.16 13.96 22.81
N GLN A 322 -5.80 13.46 21.62
CA GLN A 322 -6.06 14.11 20.33
C GLN A 322 -7.13 13.36 19.55
N GLU A 323 -7.85 14.10 18.69
CA GLU A 323 -8.82 13.53 17.77
C GLU A 323 -8.13 12.61 16.74
N SER A 324 -8.89 11.70 16.13
CA SER A 324 -8.37 10.89 15.04
C SER A 324 -7.96 11.76 13.85
N VAL A 325 -6.78 11.48 13.29
CA VAL A 325 -6.26 12.16 12.08
C VAL A 325 -6.87 11.58 10.80
N ILE A 326 -7.44 10.38 10.89
CA ILE A 326 -8.27 9.75 9.86
C ILE A 326 -9.54 9.27 10.55
N ASN A 327 -10.71 9.58 9.99
CA ASN A 327 -11.98 8.95 10.34
C ASN A 327 -12.76 8.77 9.04
N GLN A 328 -12.73 7.57 8.47
CA GLN A 328 -13.13 7.38 7.08
C GLN A 328 -13.82 6.05 6.84
N LEU A 329 -14.91 6.08 6.07
CA LEU A 329 -15.55 4.90 5.51
C LEU A 329 -14.67 4.29 4.40
N GLY A 330 -14.50 2.98 4.45
CA GLY A 330 -13.75 2.24 3.47
C GLY A 330 -14.15 0.77 3.49
N GLU A 331 -13.24 -0.07 3.02
CA GLU A 331 -13.41 -1.52 3.04
C GLU A 331 -12.14 -2.21 3.51
N MET A 332 -12.33 -3.41 4.05
CA MET A 332 -11.24 -4.28 4.46
C MET A 332 -11.42 -5.70 3.94
N ARG A 333 -10.32 -6.43 3.84
CA ARG A 333 -10.32 -7.89 3.60
C ARG A 333 -9.16 -8.56 4.30
N VAL A 334 -9.27 -9.87 4.54
CA VAL A 334 -8.12 -10.69 4.93
C VAL A 334 -7.14 -10.79 3.75
N THR A 335 -5.85 -10.71 4.07
CA THR A 335 -4.75 -10.80 3.11
C THR A 335 -3.69 -11.81 3.56
N GLY A 336 -2.84 -12.23 2.64
CA GLY A 336 -1.82 -13.26 2.86
C GLY A 336 -2.11 -14.53 2.05
N GLY A 337 -1.24 -15.53 2.21
CA GLY A 337 -1.43 -16.90 1.74
C GLY A 337 -1.66 -17.82 2.93
N ALA A 338 -0.66 -18.61 3.30
CA ALA A 338 -0.73 -19.49 4.47
C ALA A 338 -1.03 -18.76 5.79
N THR A 339 -0.58 -17.51 5.94
CA THR A 339 -0.76 -16.69 7.16
C THR A 339 -2.21 -16.29 7.43
N ARG A 340 -3.13 -16.55 6.49
CA ARG A 340 -4.58 -16.37 6.67
C ARG A 340 -5.13 -17.32 7.74
N GLU A 341 -4.47 -18.44 8.02
CA GLU A 341 -4.88 -19.38 9.06
C GLU A 341 -4.58 -18.88 10.48
N TYR A 342 -3.61 -17.97 10.64
CA TYR A 342 -3.16 -17.52 11.96
C TYR A 342 -4.28 -16.83 12.75
N ALA A 343 -4.23 -16.95 14.08
CA ALA A 343 -5.28 -16.47 14.98
C ALA A 343 -5.58 -14.96 14.80
N ARG A 344 -4.58 -14.17 14.36
CA ARG A 344 -4.81 -12.78 13.95
C ARG A 344 -4.46 -12.61 12.49
N LYS A 345 -5.44 -12.10 11.74
CA LYS A 345 -5.36 -11.96 10.29
C LYS A 345 -4.62 -10.67 9.91
N SER A 346 -3.83 -10.73 8.83
CA SER A 346 -3.43 -9.52 8.14
C SER A 346 -4.63 -8.94 7.39
N MET A 347 -4.79 -7.62 7.39
CA MET A 347 -5.90 -6.95 6.73
C MET A 347 -5.41 -5.96 5.67
N GLY A 348 -5.96 -6.03 4.47
CA GLY A 348 -5.85 -4.95 3.48
C GLY A 348 -6.95 -3.93 3.76
N ILE A 349 -6.60 -2.65 3.79
CA ILE A 349 -7.51 -1.53 4.06
C ILE A 349 -7.53 -0.62 2.85
N TYR A 350 -8.72 -0.31 2.33
CA TYR A 350 -8.88 0.41 1.07
C TYR A 350 -9.76 1.64 1.23
N ALA A 351 -9.29 2.76 0.68
CA ALA A 351 -10.13 3.89 0.35
C ALA A 351 -10.73 3.67 -1.04
N ASN A 352 -11.98 4.06 -1.25
CA ASN A 352 -12.62 3.95 -2.56
C ASN A 352 -13.67 5.05 -2.70
N LYS A 353 -13.75 5.65 -3.90
CA LYS A 353 -14.75 6.67 -4.21
C LYS A 353 -16.17 6.18 -3.93
N ARG A 354 -16.43 4.85 -4.00
CA ARG A 354 -17.71 4.23 -3.63
C ARG A 354 -18.08 4.38 -2.14
N PHE A 355 -17.13 4.78 -1.30
CA PHE A 355 -17.34 5.11 0.11
C PHE A 355 -17.24 6.62 0.37
N GLY A 356 -17.26 7.44 -0.68
CA GLY A 356 -17.24 8.90 -0.63
C GLY A 356 -15.84 9.51 -0.79
N VAL A 357 -14.78 8.84 -0.34
CA VAL A 357 -13.39 9.36 -0.41
C VAL A 357 -12.49 8.37 -1.15
N LYS A 358 -11.84 8.82 -2.23
CA LYS A 358 -11.05 7.95 -3.14
C LYS A 358 -9.77 7.40 -2.49
N ARG A 359 -9.18 8.14 -1.55
CA ARG A 359 -7.80 7.97 -1.05
C ARG A 359 -7.73 8.38 0.42
N PHE A 360 -6.86 7.75 1.19
CA PHE A 360 -6.41 8.29 2.47
C PHE A 360 -5.40 9.39 2.15
N ASN A 361 -5.70 10.64 2.53
CA ASN A 361 -4.78 11.76 2.36
C ASN A 361 -4.00 11.99 3.66
N TYR A 362 -3.00 11.14 3.91
CA TYR A 362 -2.29 11.10 5.17
C TYR A 362 -0.87 10.53 5.05
N GLU A 363 0.08 11.12 5.78
CA GLU A 363 1.49 10.71 5.80
C GLU A 363 1.70 9.56 6.80
N PHE A 364 1.55 8.31 6.34
CA PHE A 364 1.71 7.15 7.22
C PHE A 364 3.15 6.90 7.67
N PHE A 365 4.15 7.29 6.88
CA PHE A 365 5.56 6.92 7.06
C PHE A 365 6.53 8.13 6.98
N PRO A 366 6.37 9.15 7.84
CA PRO A 366 7.12 10.40 7.73
C PRO A 366 8.65 10.23 7.85
N ASP A 367 9.11 9.19 8.52
CA ASP A 367 10.55 8.90 8.72
C ASP A 367 11.19 8.13 7.57
N GLN A 368 10.39 7.53 6.69
CA GLN A 368 10.85 6.64 5.61
C GLN A 368 10.51 7.20 4.22
N LYS A 369 9.36 7.88 4.10
CA LYS A 369 8.79 8.40 2.85
C LYS A 369 8.20 9.79 3.08
N PRO A 370 9.02 10.77 3.49
CA PRO A 370 8.52 12.09 3.88
C PRO A 370 7.76 12.78 2.73
N GLY A 371 6.59 13.32 3.04
CA GLY A 371 5.71 14.06 2.12
C GLY A 371 4.75 13.20 1.30
N LEU A 372 4.82 11.86 1.35
CA LEU A 372 3.85 11.01 0.66
C LEU A 372 2.56 10.92 1.47
N THR A 373 1.44 11.38 0.88
CA THR A 373 0.12 11.38 1.54
C THR A 373 -0.98 10.70 0.76
N ASP A 374 -0.82 10.40 -0.54
CA ASP A 374 -1.90 9.87 -1.38
C ASP A 374 -1.89 8.33 -1.41
N PHE A 375 -2.58 7.70 -0.46
CA PHE A 375 -2.67 6.24 -0.36
C PHE A 375 -4.04 5.72 -0.77
N LYS A 376 -4.07 4.81 -1.74
CA LYS A 376 -5.28 4.05 -2.11
C LYS A 376 -5.57 2.92 -1.14
N SER A 377 -4.52 2.23 -0.70
CA SER A 377 -4.64 1.15 0.27
C SER A 377 -3.37 1.01 1.12
N ILE A 378 -3.55 0.43 2.30
CA ILE A 378 -2.48 0.03 3.22
C ILE A 378 -2.72 -1.40 3.68
N MET A 379 -1.71 -2.03 4.27
CA MET A 379 -1.85 -3.33 4.92
C MET A 379 -1.62 -3.21 6.42
N LEU A 380 -2.50 -3.77 7.23
CA LEU A 380 -2.25 -4.07 8.64
C LEU A 380 -1.71 -5.51 8.70
N ARG A 381 -0.40 -5.68 8.63
CA ARG A 381 0.28 -6.98 8.53
C ARG A 381 0.58 -7.57 9.90
N ASN A 382 0.35 -8.87 10.04
CA ASN A 382 0.59 -9.67 11.25
C ASN A 382 2.03 -10.20 11.38
N ALA A 383 3.00 -9.60 10.68
CA ALA A 383 4.41 -10.00 10.62
C ALA A 383 4.73 -11.35 9.92
N GLY A 384 3.81 -11.96 9.17
CA GLY A 384 4.17 -13.10 8.31
C GLY A 384 4.60 -14.34 9.11
N ASN A 385 5.63 -15.05 8.67
CA ASN A 385 6.22 -16.18 9.40
C ASN A 385 6.84 -15.76 10.76
N ASP A 386 7.18 -14.48 10.92
CA ASP A 386 7.68 -13.88 12.17
C ASP A 386 6.54 -13.53 13.16
N PHE A 387 5.29 -13.95 12.89
CA PHE A 387 4.07 -13.69 13.68
C PHE A 387 4.22 -13.93 15.19
N ASP A 388 4.86 -15.02 15.57
CA ASP A 388 5.08 -15.38 16.98
C ASP A 388 6.44 -14.92 17.53
N TYR A 389 7.29 -14.34 16.69
CA TYR A 389 8.71 -14.13 16.97
C TYR A 389 9.04 -12.65 17.16
N LEU A 390 9.92 -12.04 16.35
CA LEU A 390 10.36 -10.66 16.62
C LEU A 390 9.27 -9.63 16.31
N PHE A 391 8.35 -9.97 15.42
CA PHE A 391 7.26 -9.16 14.89
C PHE A 391 7.69 -7.96 14.02
N MET A 392 8.96 -7.93 13.61
CA MET A 392 9.57 -6.82 12.88
C MET A 392 10.67 -7.24 11.89
N ARG A 393 10.91 -8.55 11.73
CA ARG A 393 12.00 -9.10 10.93
C ARG A 393 11.97 -8.68 9.46
N ASP A 394 10.79 -8.77 8.83
CA ASP A 394 10.55 -8.29 7.47
C ASP A 394 10.97 -6.82 7.30
N ALA A 395 10.54 -5.95 8.23
CA ALA A 395 10.86 -4.53 8.18
C ALA A 395 12.33 -4.23 8.49
N ILE A 396 12.98 -4.96 9.41
CA ILE A 396 14.41 -4.81 9.71
C ILE A 396 15.22 -5.08 8.45
N ILE A 397 14.93 -6.19 7.76
CA ILE A 397 15.67 -6.61 6.57
C ILE A 397 15.49 -5.57 5.47
N GLN A 398 14.24 -5.27 5.09
CA GLN A 398 13.92 -4.33 4.01
C GLN A 398 14.52 -2.94 4.27
N ARG A 399 14.28 -2.38 5.47
CA ARG A 399 14.74 -1.03 5.81
C ARG A 399 16.26 -0.94 5.91
N THR A 400 16.94 -2.00 6.38
CA THR A 400 18.41 -1.99 6.49
C THR A 400 19.07 -1.79 5.12
N MET A 401 18.52 -2.41 4.08
CA MET A 401 19.02 -2.24 2.72
C MET A 401 18.48 -0.95 2.09
N ALA A 402 17.16 -0.86 1.93
CA ALA A 402 16.52 0.08 1.02
C ALA A 402 16.57 1.56 1.45
N GLN A 403 16.87 1.86 2.73
CA GLN A 403 17.08 3.25 3.14
C GLN A 403 18.48 3.79 2.76
N ARG A 404 19.37 2.93 2.26
CA ARG A 404 20.79 3.27 1.97
C ARG A 404 21.18 3.09 0.50
N VAL A 405 20.38 2.36 -0.27
CA VAL A 405 20.61 2.08 -1.69
C VAL A 405 19.31 2.22 -2.48
N ASP A 406 19.40 2.28 -3.80
CA ASP A 406 18.20 2.20 -4.66
C ASP A 406 17.62 0.78 -4.63
N LEU A 407 16.45 0.64 -4.02
CA LEU A 407 15.65 -0.57 -3.96
C LEU A 407 14.22 -0.20 -3.57
N ASP A 408 13.23 -0.54 -4.41
CA ASP A 408 11.83 -0.38 -4.02
C ASP A 408 11.47 -1.33 -2.88
N TRP A 409 10.74 -0.84 -1.89
CA TRP A 409 10.46 -1.56 -0.64
C TRP A 409 9.15 -1.11 -0.01
N GLN A 410 8.68 -1.86 0.99
CA GLN A 410 7.48 -1.52 1.74
C GLN A 410 7.87 -0.81 3.04
N ALA A 411 7.40 0.42 3.26
CA ALA A 411 7.61 1.14 4.52
C ALA A 411 6.87 0.48 5.71
N TRP A 412 7.35 0.68 6.95
CA TRP A 412 6.87 0.01 8.17
C TRP A 412 6.43 0.98 9.25
N ARG A 413 5.30 0.71 9.91
CA ARG A 413 4.91 1.40 11.14
C ARG A 413 4.07 0.51 12.06
N PRO A 414 4.48 0.22 13.30
CA PRO A 414 3.71 -0.61 14.22
C PRO A 414 2.54 0.19 14.79
N THR A 415 1.41 -0.48 14.98
CA THR A 415 0.18 0.12 15.54
C THR A 415 -0.46 -0.82 16.54
N ILE A 416 -1.20 -0.23 17.48
CA ILE A 416 -2.15 -0.96 18.31
C ILE A 416 -3.49 -0.98 17.57
N VAL A 417 -4.10 -2.15 17.43
CA VAL A 417 -5.36 -2.31 16.69
C VAL A 417 -6.51 -2.62 17.64
N TYR A 418 -7.61 -1.89 17.45
CA TYR A 418 -8.92 -2.17 18.04
C TYR A 418 -9.93 -2.47 16.93
N ILE A 419 -10.82 -3.43 17.16
CA ILE A 419 -11.98 -3.69 16.29
C ILE A 419 -13.22 -3.67 17.16
N ASN A 420 -14.18 -2.80 16.86
CA ASN A 420 -15.39 -2.57 17.66
C ASN A 420 -15.10 -2.32 19.15
N GLY A 421 -14.00 -1.61 19.44
CA GLY A 421 -13.56 -1.32 20.82
C GLY A 421 -12.80 -2.46 21.53
N GLU A 422 -12.67 -3.62 20.90
CA GLU A 422 -11.90 -4.76 21.42
C GLU A 422 -10.44 -4.70 20.99
N TYR A 423 -9.51 -4.85 21.93
CA TYR A 423 -8.08 -4.89 21.64
C TYR A 423 -7.71 -6.15 20.85
N ARG A 424 -7.06 -5.97 19.70
CA ARG A 424 -6.63 -7.05 18.79
C ARG A 424 -5.12 -7.27 18.74
N GLY A 425 -4.36 -6.57 19.57
CA GLY A 425 -2.90 -6.66 19.55
C GLY A 425 -2.26 -5.60 18.67
N MET A 426 -1.00 -5.86 18.31
CA MET A 426 -0.29 -5.05 17.32
C MET A 426 -0.41 -5.63 15.92
N LEU A 427 -0.53 -4.75 14.93
CA LEU A 427 -0.28 -5.03 13.52
C LEU A 427 0.62 -3.93 12.96
N ASN A 428 1.35 -4.26 11.91
CA ASN A 428 2.25 -3.34 11.23
C ASN A 428 1.51 -2.70 10.06
N ILE A 429 1.33 -1.38 10.04
CA ILE A 429 1.01 -0.67 8.79
C ILE A 429 2.20 -0.88 7.84
N ARG A 430 1.90 -1.39 6.65
CA ARG A 430 2.83 -1.57 5.54
C ARG A 430 2.24 -0.95 4.28
N GLU A 431 3.10 -0.40 3.44
CA GLU A 431 2.74 -0.20 2.02
C GLU A 431 2.37 -1.55 1.39
N ARG A 432 1.53 -1.52 0.37
CA ARG A 432 1.25 -2.73 -0.43
C ARG A 432 2.41 -3.01 -1.38
N SER A 433 2.46 -4.21 -1.94
CA SER A 433 3.39 -4.63 -3.00
C SER A 433 2.62 -4.90 -4.29
N ASN A 434 1.73 -3.98 -4.63
CA ASN A 434 0.87 -3.99 -5.81
C ASN A 434 0.93 -2.62 -6.50
N GLU A 435 0.11 -2.40 -7.51
CA GLU A 435 0.01 -1.18 -8.31
C GLU A 435 -0.14 0.11 -7.47
N ASP A 436 -0.82 0.03 -6.32
CA ASP A 436 -0.97 1.19 -5.41
C ASP A 436 0.38 1.70 -4.87
N ASN A 437 1.38 0.81 -4.71
CA ASN A 437 2.72 1.20 -4.27
C ASN A 437 3.38 2.12 -5.30
N ILE A 438 3.33 1.71 -6.57
CA ILE A 438 3.95 2.43 -7.67
C ILE A 438 3.26 3.76 -7.88
N TYR A 439 1.91 3.77 -7.85
CA TYR A 439 1.16 5.01 -7.89
C TYR A 439 1.65 6.01 -6.82
N THR A 440 1.74 5.59 -5.55
CA THR A 440 2.09 6.50 -4.46
C THR A 440 3.55 6.93 -4.49
N ASN A 441 4.49 6.03 -4.84
CA ASN A 441 5.93 6.33 -4.83
C ASN A 441 6.44 6.98 -6.12
N TYR A 442 5.72 6.86 -7.23
CA TYR A 442 6.13 7.33 -8.56
C TYR A 442 5.15 8.33 -9.17
N ASN A 443 4.69 9.30 -8.37
CA ASN A 443 3.92 10.46 -8.82
C ASN A 443 2.64 10.12 -9.60
N GLY A 444 1.92 9.09 -9.17
CA GLY A 444 0.66 8.67 -9.77
C GLY A 444 0.80 7.84 -11.05
N LEU A 445 1.93 7.18 -11.26
CA LEU A 445 2.14 6.27 -12.38
C LEU A 445 1.16 5.08 -12.31
N GLU A 446 0.30 4.94 -13.32
CA GLU A 446 -0.70 3.86 -13.44
C GLU A 446 -0.38 2.89 -14.59
N ASP A 447 0.21 3.37 -15.69
CA ASP A 447 0.51 2.55 -16.87
C ASP A 447 1.78 1.70 -16.66
N ILE A 448 1.61 0.56 -16.00
CA ILE A 448 2.68 -0.37 -15.63
C ILE A 448 2.34 -1.81 -16.01
N ASP A 449 3.38 -2.63 -16.18
CA ASP A 449 3.26 -4.09 -16.09
C ASP A 449 3.82 -4.52 -14.73
N MET A 450 3.08 -5.34 -13.98
CA MET A 450 3.52 -5.88 -12.69
C MET A 450 3.21 -7.38 -12.58
N ILE A 451 4.23 -8.15 -12.22
CA ILE A 451 4.17 -9.61 -12.12
C ILE A 451 4.68 -10.05 -10.74
N GLU A 452 4.05 -11.08 -10.19
CA GLU A 452 4.56 -11.79 -9.03
C GLU A 452 4.82 -13.28 -9.34
N ASN A 453 6.01 -13.75 -8.96
CA ASN A 453 6.46 -15.16 -8.98
C ASN A 453 6.34 -15.89 -10.34
N ASP A 454 6.40 -15.17 -11.46
CA ASP A 454 6.15 -15.71 -12.82
C ASP A 454 4.80 -16.46 -12.93
N LYS A 455 3.81 -16.06 -12.13
CA LYS A 455 2.53 -16.78 -12.00
C LYS A 455 1.32 -15.86 -11.96
N GLU A 456 1.47 -14.67 -11.38
CA GLU A 456 0.37 -13.73 -11.17
C GLU A 456 0.64 -12.44 -11.93
N LEU A 457 -0.29 -12.07 -12.82
CA LEU A 457 -0.35 -10.73 -13.40
C LEU A 457 -1.10 -9.85 -12.41
N LYS A 458 -0.39 -8.89 -11.80
CA LYS A 458 -1.00 -7.95 -10.87
C LYS A 458 -1.61 -6.75 -11.59
N GLU A 459 -0.92 -6.24 -12.60
CA GLU A 459 -1.35 -5.08 -13.39
C GLU A 459 -0.70 -5.15 -14.78
N GLY A 460 -1.37 -4.59 -15.79
CA GLY A 460 -0.84 -4.48 -17.16
C GLY A 460 -0.95 -5.78 -17.98
N THR A 461 0.15 -6.17 -18.64
CA THR A 461 0.18 -7.28 -19.59
C THR A 461 1.40 -8.19 -19.39
N TRP A 462 1.35 -9.39 -19.97
CA TRP A 462 2.46 -10.33 -19.97
C TRP A 462 3.51 -10.07 -21.06
N ASP A 463 3.21 -9.22 -22.05
CA ASP A 463 3.98 -9.14 -23.30
C ASP A 463 5.45 -8.77 -23.08
N ASN A 464 5.70 -7.68 -22.35
CA ASN A 464 7.05 -7.24 -22.03
C ASN A 464 7.80 -8.25 -21.15
N TYR A 465 7.08 -8.93 -20.26
CA TYR A 465 7.71 -9.88 -19.34
C TYR A 465 8.10 -11.15 -20.06
N ASN A 466 7.22 -11.67 -20.94
CA ASN A 466 7.52 -12.83 -21.78
C ASN A 466 8.71 -12.54 -22.71
N ALA A 467 8.77 -11.36 -23.34
CA ALA A 467 9.92 -10.97 -24.16
C ALA A 467 11.22 -10.91 -23.33
N PHE A 468 11.16 -10.38 -22.10
CA PHE A 468 12.29 -10.37 -21.19
C PHE A 468 12.71 -11.80 -20.79
N LYS A 469 11.76 -12.70 -20.51
CA LYS A 469 12.03 -14.12 -20.24
C LYS A 469 12.68 -14.82 -21.42
N GLU A 470 12.19 -14.60 -22.62
CA GLU A 470 12.79 -15.13 -23.84
C GLU A 470 14.24 -14.68 -23.99
N PHE A 471 14.50 -13.39 -23.76
CA PHE A 471 15.86 -12.83 -23.74
C PHE A 471 16.76 -13.54 -22.72
N TYR A 472 16.41 -13.55 -21.43
CA TYR A 472 17.30 -14.16 -20.43
C TYR A 472 17.27 -15.70 -20.42
N ASN A 473 16.44 -16.37 -21.24
CA ASN A 473 16.53 -17.81 -21.43
C ASN A 473 17.82 -18.19 -22.18
N GLU A 474 18.27 -17.32 -23.09
CA GLU A 474 19.53 -17.43 -23.80
C GLU A 474 20.72 -17.18 -22.87
N HIS A 475 21.92 -17.57 -23.31
CA HIS A 475 23.17 -17.45 -22.56
C HIS A 475 24.05 -16.34 -23.12
N ASN A 476 24.98 -15.84 -22.30
CA ASN A 476 26.06 -14.91 -22.70
C ASN A 476 25.60 -13.55 -23.24
N HIS A 477 24.45 -13.03 -22.80
CA HIS A 477 24.12 -11.61 -23.00
C HIS A 477 25.09 -10.73 -22.22
N THR A 478 25.45 -9.59 -22.83
CA THR A 478 26.28 -8.57 -22.19
C THR A 478 25.48 -7.78 -21.16
N LEU A 479 26.17 -7.23 -20.16
CA LEU A 479 25.51 -6.34 -19.18
C LEU A 479 24.83 -5.12 -19.84
N ALA A 480 25.37 -4.63 -20.96
CA ALA A 480 24.76 -3.53 -21.72
C ALA A 480 23.40 -3.92 -22.32
N GLU A 481 23.24 -5.16 -22.80
CA GLU A 481 21.95 -5.66 -23.28
C GLU A 481 20.96 -5.81 -22.13
N TYR A 482 21.39 -6.31 -20.97
CA TYR A 482 20.54 -6.34 -19.76
C TYR A 482 20.11 -4.94 -19.33
N ALA A 483 20.98 -3.94 -19.45
CA ALA A 483 20.68 -2.57 -19.07
C ALA A 483 19.57 -1.93 -19.92
N GLU A 484 19.23 -2.46 -21.09
CA GLU A 484 18.06 -2.04 -21.87
C GLU A 484 16.75 -2.61 -21.31
N TRP A 485 16.82 -3.74 -20.59
CA TRP A 485 15.64 -4.42 -20.05
C TRP A 485 15.35 -4.09 -18.59
N MET A 486 16.38 -3.88 -17.78
CA MET A 486 16.23 -3.85 -16.33
C MET A 486 17.18 -2.87 -15.64
N ASP A 487 16.78 -2.45 -14.45
CA ASP A 487 17.70 -1.86 -13.49
C ASP A 487 18.51 -2.98 -12.81
N TRP A 488 19.63 -3.33 -13.44
CA TRP A 488 20.46 -4.42 -12.96
C TRP A 488 21.21 -4.08 -11.65
N GLN A 489 21.39 -2.79 -11.32
CA GLN A 489 22.02 -2.37 -10.07
C GLN A 489 21.05 -2.52 -8.90
N GLU A 490 19.78 -2.13 -9.09
CA GLU A 490 18.71 -2.42 -8.14
C GLU A 490 18.56 -3.93 -7.92
N TYR A 491 18.59 -4.73 -9.00
CA TYR A 491 18.53 -6.19 -8.89
C TYR A 491 19.69 -6.78 -8.08
N ILE A 492 20.92 -6.27 -8.23
CA ILE A 492 22.03 -6.68 -7.36
C ILE A 492 21.69 -6.38 -5.89
N ASN A 493 21.12 -5.21 -5.60
CA ASN A 493 20.76 -4.83 -4.24
C ASN A 493 19.73 -5.81 -3.64
N LEU A 494 18.68 -6.16 -4.39
CA LEU A 494 17.70 -7.19 -4.00
C LEU A 494 18.36 -8.54 -3.73
N MET A 495 19.25 -8.99 -4.61
CA MET A 495 19.94 -10.27 -4.48
C MET A 495 20.86 -10.29 -3.26
N VAL A 496 21.64 -9.22 -3.04
CA VAL A 496 22.54 -9.12 -1.88
C VAL A 496 21.74 -9.12 -0.58
N GLU A 497 20.64 -8.37 -0.50
CA GLU A 497 19.74 -8.36 0.67
C GLU A 497 19.26 -9.77 1.02
N ASN A 498 18.60 -10.44 0.07
CA ASN A 498 17.99 -11.75 0.32
C ASN A 498 19.04 -12.82 0.63
N LEU A 499 20.17 -12.83 -0.09
CA LEU A 499 21.24 -13.80 0.13
C LEU A 499 22.00 -13.55 1.43
N TYR A 500 22.25 -12.29 1.81
CA TYR A 500 22.90 -11.97 3.08
C TYR A 500 22.01 -12.32 4.26
N PHE A 501 20.75 -11.89 4.26
CA PHE A 501 19.82 -12.20 5.35
C PHE A 501 19.27 -13.62 5.31
N ASN A 502 19.66 -14.42 4.31
CA ASN A 502 19.25 -15.82 4.18
C ASN A 502 17.73 -15.95 4.16
N ASN A 503 17.08 -15.14 3.32
CA ASN A 503 15.67 -15.31 3.00
C ASN A 503 15.50 -16.59 2.17
N GLN A 504 14.95 -17.63 2.79
CA GLN A 504 14.85 -18.97 2.20
C GLN A 504 13.56 -19.19 1.39
N ASP A 505 12.73 -18.15 1.23
CA ASP A 505 11.52 -18.17 0.39
C ASP A 505 11.76 -17.53 -0.99
N PHE A 506 12.83 -16.72 -1.14
CA PHE A 506 13.21 -16.04 -2.38
C PHE A 506 14.38 -16.75 -3.08
N PRO A 507 14.40 -16.93 -4.42
CA PRO A 507 13.54 -16.28 -5.42
C PRO A 507 12.31 -17.07 -5.90
N GLY A 508 12.11 -18.31 -5.44
CA GLY A 508 10.97 -19.14 -5.88
C GLY A 508 9.60 -18.59 -5.48
N ASN A 509 9.56 -17.75 -4.44
CA ASN A 509 8.45 -16.89 -4.07
C ASN A 509 8.94 -15.47 -3.78
N ASN A 510 7.98 -14.57 -3.53
CA ASN A 510 8.17 -13.17 -3.15
C ASN A 510 8.97 -12.32 -4.15
N ASN A 511 9.00 -12.74 -5.41
CA ASN A 511 9.62 -11.99 -6.50
C ASN A 511 8.55 -11.10 -7.16
N VAL A 512 8.51 -9.82 -6.78
CA VAL A 512 7.63 -8.81 -7.36
C VAL A 512 8.43 -7.89 -8.25
N ILE A 513 8.09 -7.89 -9.53
CA ILE A 513 8.78 -7.13 -10.58
C ILE A 513 7.78 -6.22 -11.27
N TRP A 514 8.19 -5.00 -11.60
CA TRP A 514 7.35 -4.03 -12.28
C TRP A 514 8.15 -3.21 -13.30
N ARG A 515 7.45 -2.64 -14.28
CA ARG A 515 8.02 -1.64 -15.19
C ARG A 515 6.96 -0.64 -15.67
N PRO A 516 7.34 0.59 -16.03
CA PRO A 516 6.50 1.45 -16.84
C PRO A 516 6.25 0.83 -18.22
N GLN A 517 5.03 0.98 -18.75
CA GLN A 517 4.71 0.59 -20.14
C GLN A 517 5.29 1.55 -21.18
N ALA A 518 5.73 2.74 -20.75
CA ALA A 518 6.41 3.71 -21.61
C ALA A 518 7.62 3.09 -22.33
N GLU A 519 7.92 3.62 -23.53
CA GLU A 519 9.09 3.22 -24.31
C GLU A 519 10.37 3.44 -23.50
N GLY A 520 11.27 2.44 -23.51
CA GLY A 520 12.48 2.44 -22.69
C GLY A 520 12.25 2.14 -21.20
N GLY A 521 11.03 1.78 -20.78
CA GLY A 521 10.75 1.34 -19.43
C GLY A 521 11.53 0.08 -19.05
N LYS A 522 12.16 0.09 -17.88
CA LYS A 522 13.01 -0.99 -17.37
C LYS A 522 12.32 -1.71 -16.23
N TRP A 523 12.58 -3.01 -16.13
CA TRP A 523 12.17 -3.82 -14.99
C TRP A 523 12.90 -3.40 -13.72
N ARG A 524 12.12 -3.27 -12.65
CA ARG A 524 12.50 -2.91 -11.28
C ARG A 524 11.84 -3.87 -10.29
N TRP A 525 12.32 -3.92 -9.05
CA TRP A 525 11.89 -4.91 -8.07
C TRP A 525 11.46 -4.28 -6.76
N ILE A 526 10.32 -4.75 -6.23
CA ILE A 526 9.90 -4.41 -4.86
C ILE A 526 10.32 -5.54 -3.93
N THR A 527 11.17 -5.25 -2.94
CA THR A 527 11.47 -6.22 -1.87
C THR A 527 10.21 -6.51 -1.05
N LYS A 528 9.96 -7.80 -0.80
CA LYS A 528 8.70 -8.30 -0.23
C LYS A 528 8.97 -9.53 0.63
N ASP A 529 8.27 -9.60 1.75
CA ASP A 529 8.10 -10.82 2.56
C ASP A 529 9.46 -11.50 2.87
N THR A 530 10.30 -10.73 3.56
CA THR A 530 11.66 -11.14 3.93
C THR A 530 11.73 -11.73 5.33
N ASP A 531 10.58 -11.92 6.00
CA ASP A 531 10.53 -12.48 7.34
C ASP A 531 11.08 -13.90 7.45
N PHE A 532 11.19 -14.68 6.36
CA PHE A 532 11.91 -15.96 6.38
C PHE A 532 13.45 -15.82 6.33
N GLY A 533 13.99 -14.70 6.81
CA GLY A 533 15.42 -14.42 6.95
C GLY A 533 15.89 -14.24 8.39
N LEU A 534 17.13 -13.78 8.57
CA LEU A 534 17.74 -13.37 9.84
C LEU A 534 17.71 -14.47 10.93
N GLY A 535 17.73 -15.74 10.52
CA GLY A 535 17.76 -16.90 11.41
C GLY A 535 16.39 -17.38 11.92
N LEU A 536 15.27 -16.97 11.29
CA LEU A 536 13.95 -17.49 11.63
C LEU A 536 13.94 -19.03 11.61
N TYR A 537 13.19 -19.63 12.54
CA TYR A 537 13.12 -21.09 12.77
C TYR A 537 14.47 -21.79 13.01
N GLY A 538 15.45 -21.05 13.55
CA GLY A 538 16.75 -21.60 13.91
C GLY A 538 17.66 -21.85 12.71
N SER A 539 17.43 -21.18 11.57
CA SER A 539 18.33 -21.29 10.43
C SER A 539 19.74 -20.81 10.80
N SER A 540 20.75 -21.62 10.49
CA SER A 540 22.14 -21.35 10.86
C SER A 540 22.71 -20.13 10.12
N PRO A 541 23.58 -19.31 10.77
CA PRO A 541 24.25 -18.19 10.09
C PRO A 541 25.25 -18.62 9.00
N ASP A 542 25.70 -19.88 9.02
CA ASP A 542 26.59 -20.46 8.02
C ASP A 542 25.86 -21.15 6.84
N TYR A 543 24.53 -21.09 6.78
CA TYR A 543 23.77 -21.62 5.64
C TYR A 543 24.27 -20.96 4.35
N ASN A 544 24.78 -21.77 3.42
CA ASN A 544 25.41 -21.29 2.20
C ASN A 544 24.35 -20.96 1.14
N THR A 545 23.82 -19.74 1.22
CA THR A 545 22.80 -19.22 0.29
C THR A 545 23.30 -19.14 -1.15
N ILE A 546 24.60 -18.94 -1.37
CA ILE A 546 25.19 -18.96 -2.72
C ILE A 546 25.11 -20.35 -3.32
N LYS A 547 25.57 -21.38 -2.59
CA LYS A 547 25.49 -22.76 -3.08
C LYS A 547 24.03 -23.19 -3.26
N TRP A 548 23.16 -22.86 -2.31
CA TRP A 548 21.73 -23.11 -2.41
C TRP A 548 21.13 -22.49 -3.68
N LEU A 549 21.40 -21.22 -3.98
CA LEU A 549 20.87 -20.54 -5.16
C LEU A 549 21.24 -21.23 -6.48
N HIS A 550 22.40 -21.90 -6.55
CA HIS A 550 22.89 -22.56 -7.77
C HIS A 550 22.59 -24.06 -7.86
N ASP A 551 22.23 -24.70 -6.75
CA ASP A 551 22.01 -26.15 -6.65
C ASP A 551 20.74 -26.48 -5.85
N PRO A 552 19.63 -26.83 -6.52
CA PRO A 552 18.39 -27.23 -5.84
C PRO A 552 18.54 -28.49 -4.96
N ASN A 553 19.62 -29.26 -5.13
CA ASN A 553 19.90 -30.43 -4.29
C ASN A 553 20.71 -30.09 -3.03
N TYR A 554 21.17 -28.84 -2.88
CA TYR A 554 21.88 -28.42 -1.67
C TYR A 554 21.03 -28.61 -0.40
N ASP A 555 19.74 -28.31 -0.51
CA ASP A 555 18.76 -28.49 0.56
C ASP A 555 17.43 -28.93 -0.04
N ALA A 556 17.21 -30.25 -0.07
CA ALA A 556 16.01 -30.85 -0.64
C ALA A 556 14.71 -30.38 0.04
N GLY A 557 14.76 -29.96 1.31
CA GLY A 557 13.60 -29.43 2.04
C GLY A 557 13.18 -28.04 1.56
N ARG A 558 14.05 -27.36 0.82
CA ARG A 558 13.85 -26.00 0.29
C ARG A 558 14.03 -25.92 -1.23
N ALA A 559 14.07 -27.06 -1.92
CA ALA A 559 14.24 -27.13 -3.37
C ALA A 559 13.12 -26.42 -4.16
N TRP A 560 11.96 -26.20 -3.52
CA TRP A 560 10.84 -25.49 -4.11
C TRP A 560 11.08 -23.98 -4.25
N ALA A 561 11.99 -23.41 -3.47
CA ALA A 561 12.29 -21.98 -3.41
C ALA A 561 13.48 -21.55 -4.30
N ASN A 562 14.18 -22.49 -4.93
CA ASN A 562 15.36 -22.25 -5.76
C ASN A 562 15.39 -23.12 -7.02
N LYS A 563 14.24 -23.31 -7.68
CA LYS A 563 14.21 -24.09 -8.93
C LYS A 563 15.08 -23.41 -9.99
N TYR A 564 15.43 -24.19 -11.01
CA TYR A 564 16.29 -23.69 -12.08
C TYR A 564 15.67 -22.48 -12.80
N GLU A 565 14.36 -22.49 -12.99
CA GLU A 565 13.58 -21.41 -13.59
C GLU A 565 13.65 -20.14 -12.74
N ASP A 566 13.42 -20.27 -11.43
CA ASP A 566 13.34 -19.16 -10.48
C ASP A 566 14.70 -18.45 -10.30
N THR A 567 15.80 -19.18 -10.44
CA THR A 567 17.17 -18.68 -10.26
C THR A 567 17.86 -18.29 -11.58
N ARG A 568 17.19 -18.51 -12.72
CA ARG A 568 17.78 -18.39 -14.07
C ARG A 568 18.34 -17.00 -14.33
N LEU A 569 17.58 -15.94 -14.08
CA LEU A 569 17.99 -14.56 -14.35
C LEU A 569 19.32 -14.23 -13.68
N PHE A 570 19.44 -14.50 -12.37
CA PHE A 570 20.68 -14.26 -11.64
C PHE A 570 21.85 -15.08 -12.22
N ARG A 571 21.63 -16.36 -12.50
CA ARG A 571 22.67 -17.23 -13.05
C ARG A 571 23.19 -16.75 -14.40
N ARG A 572 22.32 -16.18 -15.23
CA ARG A 572 22.64 -15.62 -16.54
C ARG A 572 23.43 -14.33 -16.42
N LEU A 573 23.00 -13.42 -15.56
CA LEU A 573 23.74 -12.21 -15.25
C LEU A 573 25.15 -12.52 -14.71
N MET A 574 25.30 -13.59 -13.93
CA MET A 574 26.60 -14.03 -13.41
C MET A 574 27.55 -14.65 -14.47
N GLU A 575 27.08 -14.87 -15.71
CA GLU A 575 27.94 -15.22 -16.85
C GLU A 575 28.74 -13.99 -17.36
N ASP A 576 28.21 -12.78 -17.17
CA ASP A 576 28.89 -11.52 -17.50
C ASP A 576 29.91 -11.14 -16.41
N ALA A 577 31.12 -10.81 -16.83
CA ALA A 577 32.23 -10.55 -15.91
C ALA A 577 32.10 -9.21 -15.16
N ASP A 578 31.44 -8.21 -15.76
CA ASP A 578 31.21 -6.92 -15.14
C ASP A 578 30.11 -7.02 -14.08
N PHE A 579 29.00 -7.69 -14.39
CA PHE A 579 27.94 -7.96 -13.42
C PHE A 579 28.47 -8.77 -12.23
N LYS A 580 29.19 -9.87 -12.50
CA LYS A 580 29.78 -10.71 -11.45
C LYS A 580 30.73 -9.91 -10.56
N ARG A 581 31.55 -9.03 -11.15
CA ARG A 581 32.44 -8.14 -10.37
C ARG A 581 31.62 -7.19 -9.49
N GLU A 582 30.63 -6.51 -10.07
CA GLU A 582 29.80 -5.53 -9.33
C GLU A 582 29.04 -6.20 -8.18
N PHE A 583 28.45 -7.38 -8.41
CA PHE A 583 27.76 -8.15 -7.36
C PHE A 583 28.69 -8.46 -6.17
N LEU A 584 29.91 -8.94 -6.46
CA LEU A 584 30.88 -9.30 -5.42
C LEU A 584 31.47 -8.08 -4.71
N ASP A 585 31.69 -6.99 -5.44
CA ASP A 585 32.15 -5.72 -4.88
C ASP A 585 31.09 -5.13 -3.96
N ARG A 586 29.84 -4.99 -4.42
CA ARG A 586 28.73 -4.49 -3.61
C ARG A 586 28.50 -5.34 -2.37
N ALA A 587 28.50 -6.67 -2.49
CA ALA A 587 28.33 -7.54 -1.33
C ALA A 587 29.43 -7.31 -0.27
N ALA A 588 30.70 -7.22 -0.68
CA ALA A 588 31.80 -6.94 0.23
C ALA A 588 31.72 -5.52 0.84
N ILE A 589 31.42 -4.53 0.01
CA ILE A 589 31.37 -3.13 0.43
C ILE A 589 30.20 -2.91 1.39
N TYR A 590 29.02 -3.39 1.06
CA TYR A 590 27.87 -3.29 1.98
C TYR A 590 28.14 -4.00 3.29
N MET A 591 28.75 -5.21 3.28
CA MET A 591 29.11 -5.90 4.51
C MET A 591 30.13 -5.15 5.38
N GLY A 592 31.08 -4.43 4.77
CA GLY A 592 32.04 -3.60 5.49
C GLY A 592 31.52 -2.22 5.91
N ASP A 593 30.33 -1.85 5.44
CA ASP A 593 29.72 -0.55 5.64
C ASP A 593 28.48 -0.66 6.55
N PHE A 594 27.34 -1.14 6.03
CA PHE A 594 26.07 -1.17 6.77
C PHE A 594 25.40 -2.56 6.88
N LEU A 595 25.69 -3.50 5.97
CA LEU A 595 25.13 -4.85 5.95
C LEU A 595 25.90 -5.79 6.88
N ASN A 596 25.96 -5.38 8.15
CA ASN A 596 26.65 -6.05 9.24
C ASN A 596 25.88 -5.83 10.55
N GLU A 597 26.40 -6.36 11.65
CA GLU A 597 25.78 -6.17 12.97
C GLU A 597 25.53 -4.71 13.27
N LYS A 598 26.54 -3.84 13.17
CA LYS A 598 26.42 -2.43 13.51
C LYS A 598 25.32 -1.74 12.69
N GLY A 599 25.41 -1.78 11.35
CA GLY A 599 24.47 -1.05 10.49
C GLY A 599 23.04 -1.61 10.51
N THR A 600 22.88 -2.92 10.69
CA THR A 600 21.56 -3.54 10.88
C THR A 600 20.99 -3.15 12.24
N ARG A 601 21.81 -3.13 13.30
CA ARG A 601 21.36 -2.76 14.67
C ARG A 601 20.96 -1.29 14.79
N GLU A 602 21.57 -0.40 14.01
CA GLU A 602 21.11 0.99 13.89
C GLU A 602 19.68 1.12 13.35
N THR A 603 19.21 0.15 12.56
CA THR A 603 17.81 0.09 12.10
C THR A 603 16.94 -0.67 13.10
N TRP A 604 17.42 -1.81 13.58
CA TRP A 604 16.70 -2.69 14.50
C TRP A 604 16.39 -2.02 15.84
N ASP A 605 17.40 -1.52 16.54
CA ASP A 605 17.26 -1.18 17.96
C ASP A 605 16.17 -0.12 18.21
N PRO A 606 16.07 0.96 17.41
CA PRO A 606 14.94 1.90 17.51
C PRO A 606 13.57 1.25 17.25
N MET A 607 13.48 0.30 16.32
CA MET A 607 12.24 -0.43 16.05
C MET A 607 11.84 -1.32 17.23
N TYR A 608 12.81 -2.01 17.84
CA TYR A 608 12.58 -2.79 19.06
C TYR A 608 12.15 -1.88 20.21
N GLU A 609 12.81 -0.75 20.39
CA GLU A 609 12.47 0.21 21.44
C GLU A 609 11.03 0.71 21.34
N LEU A 610 10.53 0.87 20.11
CA LEU A 610 9.18 1.29 19.83
C LEU A 610 8.13 0.23 20.23
N ILE A 611 8.39 -1.06 19.99
CA ILE A 611 7.40 -2.12 20.21
C ILE A 611 7.51 -2.85 21.56
N GLN A 612 8.67 -2.79 22.24
CA GLN A 612 8.97 -3.64 23.40
C GLN A 612 7.96 -3.49 24.56
N THR A 613 7.41 -2.30 24.76
CA THR A 613 6.44 -2.02 25.83
C THR A 613 5.08 -2.64 25.54
N GLU A 614 4.68 -2.63 24.26
CA GLU A 614 3.38 -3.11 23.82
C GLU A 614 3.38 -4.62 23.53
N TYR A 615 4.55 -5.18 23.16
CA TYR A 615 4.70 -6.59 22.81
C TYR A 615 4.18 -7.60 23.86
N PRO A 616 4.38 -7.42 25.18
CA PRO A 616 3.81 -8.31 26.19
C PRO A 616 2.28 -8.37 26.18
N PHE A 617 1.60 -7.24 25.95
CA PHE A 617 0.12 -7.21 25.84
C PHE A 617 -0.36 -7.92 24.59
N HIS A 618 0.38 -7.73 23.50
CA HIS A 618 0.15 -8.42 22.24
C HIS A 618 0.30 -9.95 22.39
N ARG A 619 1.33 -10.44 23.09
CA ARG A 619 1.57 -11.89 23.29
C ARG A 619 0.47 -12.56 24.09
N LYS A 620 -0.11 -11.87 25.08
CA LYS A 620 -1.21 -12.38 25.90
C LYS A 620 -2.43 -12.81 25.08
N LEU A 621 -2.64 -12.23 23.90
CA LEU A 621 -3.74 -12.59 23.01
C LEU A 621 -3.51 -13.87 22.20
N ILE A 622 -2.27 -14.34 22.09
CA ILE A 622 -1.92 -15.52 21.28
C ILE A 622 -1.38 -16.62 22.19
N ASN A 623 -0.19 -16.38 22.75
CA ASN A 623 0.54 -17.29 23.59
C ASN A 623 1.59 -16.49 24.39
N GLU A 624 1.28 -16.23 25.66
CA GLU A 624 2.12 -15.41 26.55
C GLU A 624 3.49 -16.04 26.84
N TRP A 625 3.61 -17.36 26.74
CA TRP A 625 4.77 -18.10 27.26
C TRP A 625 5.78 -18.54 26.21
N TRP A 626 5.36 -18.64 24.94
CA TRP A 626 6.22 -19.14 23.87
C TRP A 626 6.05 -18.33 22.59
N PRO A 627 7.15 -18.04 21.87
CA PRO A 627 8.54 -18.19 22.30
C PRO A 627 8.92 -17.16 23.37
N ASN A 628 9.98 -17.41 24.13
CA ASN A 628 10.53 -16.40 25.03
C ASN A 628 11.16 -15.28 24.19
N TYR A 629 10.60 -14.07 24.29
CA TYR A 629 11.02 -12.95 23.44
C TYR A 629 12.50 -12.59 23.57
N ASN A 630 13.03 -12.60 24.80
CA ASN A 630 14.45 -12.29 25.02
C ASN A 630 15.36 -13.34 24.37
N ASN A 631 14.96 -14.61 24.38
CA ASN A 631 15.73 -15.68 23.73
C ASN A 631 15.78 -15.46 22.22
N ILE A 632 14.63 -15.26 21.56
CA ILE A 632 14.61 -15.07 20.10
C ILE A 632 15.31 -13.77 19.65
N LEU A 633 15.25 -12.72 20.48
CA LEU A 633 15.99 -11.48 20.27
C LEU A 633 17.50 -11.74 20.32
N ASN A 634 17.96 -12.47 21.32
CA ASN A 634 19.38 -12.82 21.48
C ASN A 634 19.85 -13.79 20.39
N GLU A 635 19.05 -14.78 20.01
CA GLU A 635 19.35 -15.74 18.94
C GLU A 635 19.54 -15.02 17.61
N ALA A 636 18.63 -14.12 17.23
CA ALA A 636 18.72 -13.41 15.97
C ALA A 636 19.86 -12.35 15.98
N ARG A 637 20.17 -11.72 17.12
CA ARG A 637 21.37 -10.88 17.28
C ARG A 637 22.66 -11.68 17.14
N ASN A 638 22.74 -12.86 17.77
CA ASN A 638 23.88 -13.76 17.66
C ASN A 638 24.05 -14.31 16.24
N TRP A 639 22.95 -14.56 15.53
CA TRP A 639 22.95 -14.95 14.13
C TRP A 639 23.59 -13.85 13.27
N LEU A 640 23.14 -12.61 13.46
CA LEU A 640 23.63 -11.44 12.73
C LEU A 640 25.12 -11.17 12.98
N HIS A 641 25.57 -11.29 14.23
CA HIS A 641 26.99 -11.16 14.61
C HIS A 641 27.90 -12.12 13.81
N GLN A 642 27.43 -13.34 13.56
CA GLN A 642 28.20 -14.37 12.87
C GLN A 642 28.08 -14.31 11.35
N ARG A 643 26.95 -13.83 10.82
CA ARG A 643 26.59 -13.96 9.41
C ARG A 643 27.61 -13.34 8.46
N THR A 644 28.12 -12.15 8.77
CA THR A 644 29.01 -11.39 7.89
C THR A 644 30.27 -12.17 7.54
N ASP A 645 30.91 -12.81 8.54
CA ASP A 645 32.14 -13.56 8.32
C ASP A 645 31.92 -14.82 7.48
N TYR A 646 30.82 -15.53 7.72
CA TYR A 646 30.44 -16.66 6.87
C TYR A 646 30.16 -16.23 5.44
N PHE A 647 29.44 -15.12 5.23
CA PHE A 647 29.06 -14.69 3.88
C PHE A 647 30.27 -14.23 3.05
N TYR A 648 31.21 -13.50 3.64
CA TYR A 648 32.50 -13.20 2.99
C TYR A 648 33.21 -14.46 2.51
N GLN A 649 33.29 -15.47 3.37
CA GLN A 649 33.98 -16.73 3.07
C GLN A 649 33.25 -17.56 2.01
N GLN A 650 31.91 -17.62 2.07
CA GLN A 650 31.09 -18.32 1.08
C GLN A 650 31.26 -17.72 -0.34
N LEU A 651 31.28 -16.40 -0.46
CA LEU A 651 31.57 -15.71 -1.73
C LEU A 651 32.99 -16.00 -2.23
N ALA A 652 33.98 -15.97 -1.33
CA ALA A 652 35.36 -16.30 -1.66
C ALA A 652 35.49 -17.72 -2.22
N ASP A 653 34.92 -18.70 -1.52
CA ASP A 653 35.06 -20.12 -1.84
C ASP A 653 34.29 -20.48 -3.10
N TYR A 654 33.04 -20.02 -3.23
CA TYR A 654 32.19 -20.40 -4.36
C TYR A 654 32.69 -19.80 -5.68
N TYR A 655 33.08 -18.52 -5.68
CA TYR A 655 33.50 -17.82 -6.90
C TYR A 655 35.01 -17.83 -7.13
N ASN A 656 35.78 -18.49 -6.25
CA ASN A 656 37.25 -18.44 -6.23
C ASN A 656 37.75 -16.99 -6.27
N TRP A 657 37.14 -16.13 -5.44
CA TRP A 657 37.30 -14.68 -5.54
C TRP A 657 38.51 -14.15 -4.76
N GLY A 658 39.19 -15.00 -3.99
CA GLY A 658 40.35 -14.65 -3.17
C GLY A 658 40.02 -14.67 -1.69
N THR A 659 41.03 -14.67 -0.83
CA THR A 659 40.83 -14.72 0.63
C THR A 659 40.40 -13.35 1.14
N PRO A 660 39.34 -13.22 1.96
CA PRO A 660 38.97 -11.97 2.62
C PRO A 660 40.12 -11.46 3.52
N GLN A 661 40.44 -10.17 3.42
CA GLN A 661 41.46 -9.48 4.20
C GLN A 661 40.85 -8.21 4.80
N ALA A 662 41.24 -7.87 6.03
CA ALA A 662 40.74 -6.65 6.66
C ALA A 662 41.15 -5.40 5.88
N LEU A 663 40.20 -4.51 5.69
CA LEU A 663 40.35 -3.23 5.03
C LEU A 663 39.63 -2.18 5.88
N THR A 664 40.37 -1.18 6.33
CA THR A 664 39.80 0.02 6.96
C THR A 664 40.09 1.24 6.10
N ILE A 665 39.10 2.07 5.86
CA ILE A 665 39.27 3.32 5.11
C ILE A 665 38.76 4.48 5.95
N ASN A 666 39.55 5.55 6.02
CA ASN A 666 39.19 6.82 6.63
C ASN A 666 38.92 6.73 8.15
N LYS A 667 39.53 5.76 8.84
CA LYS A 667 39.24 5.45 10.26
C LYS A 667 39.85 6.48 11.21
N GLN A 668 40.93 7.16 10.80
CA GLN A 668 41.61 8.19 11.59
C GLN A 668 41.33 9.62 11.13
N SER A 669 40.58 9.79 10.03
CA SER A 669 40.24 11.11 9.52
C SER A 669 39.06 11.73 10.25
N GLU A 670 39.22 12.99 10.69
CA GLU A 670 38.14 13.80 11.26
C GLU A 670 37.28 14.49 10.18
N SER A 671 37.64 14.35 8.90
CA SER A 671 36.99 15.05 7.79
C SER A 671 35.86 14.23 7.19
N PRO A 672 34.65 14.81 6.98
CA PRO A 672 33.51 14.09 6.42
C PRO A 672 33.63 13.96 4.89
N ILE A 673 34.58 13.17 4.41
CA ILE A 673 34.71 12.88 2.98
C ILE A 673 33.76 11.75 2.56
N LYS A 674 33.16 11.86 1.37
CA LYS A 674 32.43 10.76 0.75
C LYS A 674 33.39 9.96 -0.11
N ILE A 675 33.50 8.66 0.15
CA ILE A 675 34.38 7.75 -0.59
C ILE A 675 33.52 6.79 -1.40
N THR A 676 33.98 6.48 -2.60
CA THR A 676 33.49 5.31 -3.36
C THR A 676 34.58 4.26 -3.43
N ILE A 677 34.18 2.99 -3.40
CA ILE A 677 35.06 1.83 -3.59
C ILE A 677 34.61 1.14 -4.86
N ASN A 678 35.46 1.12 -5.89
CA ASN A 678 35.12 0.61 -7.23
C ASN A 678 33.84 1.23 -7.81
N GLY A 679 33.57 2.51 -7.51
CA GLY A 679 32.35 3.20 -7.95
C GLY A 679 31.10 2.93 -7.10
N VAL A 680 31.17 2.02 -6.12
CA VAL A 680 30.09 1.81 -5.14
C VAL A 680 30.21 2.86 -4.04
N ASN A 681 29.12 3.62 -3.82
CA ASN A 681 29.05 4.61 -2.76
C ASN A 681 29.05 3.95 -1.38
N MET A 682 29.83 4.49 -0.45
CA MET A 682 29.69 4.20 0.96
C MET A 682 28.61 5.08 1.59
N TYR A 683 27.87 4.51 2.54
CA TYR A 683 26.91 5.22 3.37
C TYR A 683 27.60 5.92 4.54
N TYR A 684 28.51 5.23 5.25
CA TYR A 684 29.26 5.83 6.35
C TYR A 684 30.57 6.47 5.85
N PRO A 685 31.11 7.46 6.57
CA PRO A 685 32.41 8.05 6.23
C PRO A 685 33.59 7.12 6.53
N VAL A 686 33.39 6.03 7.27
CA VAL A 686 34.43 5.07 7.65
C VAL A 686 34.04 3.69 7.13
N PHE A 687 34.95 3.05 6.41
CA PHE A 687 34.83 1.65 6.05
C PHE A 687 35.59 0.81 7.07
N ASP A 688 34.96 -0.21 7.66
CA ASP A 688 35.61 -1.14 8.59
C ASP A 688 35.14 -2.56 8.30
N GLY A 689 35.76 -3.16 7.28
CA GLY A 689 35.29 -4.40 6.68
C GLY A 689 36.40 -5.29 6.17
N LYS A 690 36.04 -6.15 5.22
CA LYS A 690 36.97 -7.02 4.52
C LYS A 690 36.85 -6.81 3.02
N TYR A 691 37.94 -7.04 2.31
CA TYR A 691 37.98 -7.10 0.86
C TYR A 691 38.92 -8.21 0.39
N TYR A 692 38.82 -8.64 -0.85
CA TYR A 692 39.45 -9.89 -1.30
C TYR A 692 40.87 -9.69 -1.83
N ALA A 693 41.83 -10.49 -1.34
CA ALA A 693 43.21 -10.45 -1.79
C ALA A 693 43.34 -10.72 -3.31
N GLY A 694 44.15 -9.92 -3.99
CA GLY A 694 44.37 -10.00 -5.44
C GLY A 694 43.27 -9.36 -6.29
N ARG A 695 42.31 -8.65 -5.67
CA ARG A 695 41.32 -7.82 -6.37
C ARG A 695 41.73 -6.36 -6.36
N THR A 696 41.39 -5.65 -7.42
CA THR A 696 41.62 -4.21 -7.53
C THR A 696 40.63 -3.47 -6.65
N ILE A 697 41.14 -2.51 -5.87
CA ILE A 697 40.35 -1.49 -5.20
C ILE A 697 40.71 -0.16 -5.84
N THR A 698 39.69 0.59 -6.28
CA THR A 698 39.78 1.97 -6.75
C THR A 698 38.99 2.85 -5.81
N LEU A 699 39.66 3.77 -5.13
CA LEU A 699 39.04 4.75 -4.25
C LEU A 699 38.99 6.10 -4.95
N THR A 700 37.81 6.70 -4.94
CA THR A 700 37.63 8.11 -5.26
C THR A 700 36.96 8.80 -4.09
N ALA A 701 37.25 10.09 -3.91
CA ALA A 701 36.63 10.89 -2.87
C ALA A 701 35.94 12.11 -3.48
N THR A 702 34.75 12.43 -2.98
CA THR A 702 34.11 13.72 -3.30
C THR A 702 34.63 14.79 -2.35
N PRO A 703 35.17 15.91 -2.86
CA PRO A 703 35.67 17.01 -2.02
C PRO A 703 34.59 17.57 -1.08
N VAL A 704 34.97 17.90 0.15
CA VAL A 704 34.15 18.70 1.07
C VAL A 704 34.42 20.17 0.78
N GLU A 705 33.44 21.06 0.95
CA GLU A 705 33.63 22.49 0.68
C GLU A 705 34.88 23.03 1.42
N GLY A 706 35.91 23.45 0.64
CA GLY A 706 37.18 23.96 1.17
C GLY A 706 38.32 22.95 1.34
N MET A 707 38.09 21.64 1.15
CA MET A 707 39.13 20.60 1.20
C MET A 707 39.00 19.58 0.06
N MET A 708 40.12 19.21 -0.54
CA MET A 708 40.24 18.20 -1.59
C MET A 708 41.17 17.07 -1.13
N VAL A 709 40.98 15.87 -1.67
CA VAL A 709 41.94 14.79 -1.50
C VAL A 709 43.10 15.03 -2.46
N THR A 710 44.30 15.22 -1.93
CA THR A 710 45.54 15.45 -2.70
C THR A 710 46.38 14.19 -2.83
N GLY A 711 46.08 13.17 -2.02
CA GLY A 711 46.74 11.88 -2.07
C GLY A 711 46.09 10.87 -1.13
N TRP A 712 46.69 9.70 -1.03
CA TRP A 712 46.22 8.60 -0.20
C TRP A 712 47.40 7.93 0.49
N LYS A 713 47.24 7.65 1.78
CA LYS A 713 48.20 6.93 2.60
C LYS A 713 47.69 5.53 2.87
N VAL A 714 48.43 4.53 2.42
CA VAL A 714 48.17 3.11 2.68
C VAL A 714 49.19 2.62 3.71
N THR A 715 48.70 1.93 4.73
CA THR A 715 49.51 1.36 5.82
C THR A 715 49.14 -0.09 6.11
N GLY A 716 50.02 -0.83 6.77
CA GLY A 716 49.81 -2.24 7.14
C GLY A 716 50.63 -3.19 6.29
N ALA A 717 49.99 -4.17 5.66
CA ALA A 717 50.65 -5.17 4.80
C ALA A 717 51.43 -4.56 3.63
N VAL A 718 51.02 -3.37 3.17
CA VAL A 718 51.77 -2.52 2.25
C VAL A 718 51.78 -1.11 2.83
N ASN A 719 52.92 -0.41 2.73
CA ASN A 719 53.05 0.97 3.14
C ASN A 719 53.42 1.82 1.93
N LYS A 720 52.53 2.73 1.52
CA LYS A 720 52.75 3.63 0.38
C LYS A 720 51.95 4.92 0.52
N GLU A 721 52.46 6.00 -0.05
CA GLU A 721 51.71 7.22 -0.28
C GLU A 721 51.55 7.41 -1.79
N VAL A 722 50.34 7.74 -2.22
CA VAL A 722 49.98 7.95 -3.63
C VAL A 722 49.46 9.37 -3.76
N GLN A 723 49.98 10.13 -4.72
CA GLN A 723 49.49 11.48 -5.03
C GLN A 723 48.31 11.40 -5.99
N GLY A 724 47.36 12.32 -5.88
CA GLY A 724 46.14 12.37 -6.68
C GLY A 724 44.87 12.15 -5.86
N ASP A 725 43.73 12.46 -6.48
CA ASP A 725 42.38 12.33 -5.91
C ASP A 725 41.83 10.90 -6.02
N GLU A 726 42.47 10.04 -6.82
CA GLU A 726 42.16 8.63 -6.98
C GLU A 726 43.30 7.72 -6.47
N LEU A 727 42.93 6.61 -5.82
CA LEU A 727 43.85 5.52 -5.48
C LEU A 727 43.39 4.22 -6.14
N SER A 728 44.22 3.65 -7.01
CA SER A 728 44.06 2.27 -7.46
C SER A 728 45.14 1.37 -6.84
N LEU A 729 44.73 0.22 -6.27
CA LEU A 729 45.64 -0.79 -5.73
C LEU A 729 45.13 -2.21 -5.91
N GLN A 730 46.04 -3.17 -6.02
CA GLN A 730 45.73 -4.59 -5.81
C GLN A 730 45.72 -4.87 -4.31
N MET A 731 44.61 -5.42 -3.80
CA MET A 731 44.47 -5.78 -2.39
C MET A 731 45.52 -6.83 -2.01
N PRO A 732 46.43 -6.56 -1.06
CA PRO A 732 47.50 -7.49 -0.69
C PRO A 732 46.97 -8.65 0.15
N ARG A 733 47.84 -9.63 0.43
CA ARG A 733 47.61 -10.57 1.55
C ARG A 733 48.02 -9.87 2.84
N GLY A 734 47.11 -9.81 3.80
CA GLY A 734 47.26 -9.10 5.07
C GLY A 734 46.41 -7.82 5.14
N ALA A 735 46.17 -7.35 6.36
CA ALA A 735 45.33 -6.19 6.63
C ALA A 735 45.99 -4.89 6.12
N ILE A 736 45.18 -3.99 5.58
CA ILE A 736 45.59 -2.62 5.24
C ILE A 736 44.62 -1.57 5.78
N ALA A 737 45.16 -0.39 6.06
CA ALA A 737 44.40 0.79 6.36
C ALA A 737 44.73 1.89 5.33
N ILE A 738 43.70 2.59 4.84
CA ILE A 738 43.81 3.64 3.85
C ILE A 738 43.24 4.94 4.41
N GLU A 739 44.02 6.00 4.37
CA GLU A 739 43.61 7.34 4.82
C GLU A 739 43.77 8.34 3.66
N PRO A 740 42.81 9.23 3.44
CA PRO A 740 42.98 10.34 2.51
C PRO A 740 44.03 11.33 3.03
N ILE A 741 44.83 11.89 2.14
CA ILE A 741 45.66 13.06 2.41
C ILE A 741 44.84 14.27 1.98
N MET A 742 44.39 15.05 2.95
CA MET A 742 43.60 16.25 2.70
C MET A 742 44.51 17.44 2.41
N GLY A 743 44.15 18.20 1.38
CA GLY A 743 44.73 19.51 1.08
C GLY A 743 43.63 20.49 0.70
N ASP A 744 43.95 21.76 0.53
CA ASP A 744 42.96 22.78 0.17
C ASP A 744 42.96 23.12 -1.33
N GLY A 745 43.69 22.34 -2.13
CA GLY A 745 43.73 22.46 -3.58
C GLY A 745 44.54 23.63 -4.12
N SER A 746 45.01 24.55 -3.28
CA SER A 746 45.69 25.77 -3.73
C SER A 746 47.18 25.56 -4.05
N GLY A 747 47.77 24.43 -3.64
CA GLY A 747 49.22 24.18 -3.73
C GLY A 747 50.08 25.12 -2.90
N ILE A 748 49.49 25.85 -1.93
CA ILE A 748 50.18 26.85 -1.11
C ILE A 748 50.09 26.41 0.35
N GLU A 749 51.19 25.98 0.96
CA GLU A 749 51.17 25.42 2.32
C GLU A 749 51.14 26.48 3.45
N GLU A 750 51.54 27.72 3.17
CA GLU A 750 51.67 28.77 4.19
C GLU A 750 50.52 29.80 4.14
N ILE A 751 49.92 30.06 5.30
CA ILE A 751 49.00 31.19 5.51
C ILE A 751 49.83 32.39 5.96
N GLY A 752 49.94 33.40 5.11
CA GLY A 752 50.56 34.66 5.48
C GLY A 752 49.62 35.48 6.36
N HIS A 753 50.09 35.95 7.52
CA HIS A 753 49.43 37.03 8.26
C HIS A 753 49.58 38.35 7.49
N SER A 754 48.79 38.54 6.42
CA SER A 754 48.77 39.80 5.70
C SER A 754 47.96 40.81 6.50
N THR A 755 48.62 41.82 7.06
CA THR A 755 48.01 43.04 7.59
C THR A 755 47.55 44.01 6.49
N LEU A 756 47.48 43.58 5.22
CA LEU A 756 47.18 44.46 4.09
C LEU A 756 45.83 44.15 3.47
N HIS A 757 44.78 44.61 4.16
CA HIS A 757 43.52 44.95 3.51
C HIS A 757 43.74 46.25 2.71
N THR A 758 44.37 46.17 1.54
CA THR A 758 44.32 47.27 0.58
C THR A 758 42.96 47.21 -0.13
N PRO A 759 42.16 48.30 -0.16
CA PRO A 759 40.77 48.30 -0.65
C PRO A 759 40.58 47.98 -2.15
N HIS A 760 41.66 47.63 -2.88
CA HIS A 760 41.64 47.36 -4.31
C HIS A 760 42.12 45.95 -4.70
N SER A 761 42.40 45.08 -3.73
CA SER A 761 42.86 43.72 -4.00
C SER A 761 41.68 42.77 -4.20
N THR A 762 41.68 42.04 -5.32
CA THR A 762 40.66 41.01 -5.59
C THR A 762 40.94 39.79 -4.74
N LEU A 763 39.94 39.32 -4.00
CA LEU A 763 40.01 38.09 -3.21
C LEU A 763 39.36 36.96 -3.99
N TYR A 764 39.95 35.78 -3.89
CA TYR A 764 39.37 34.55 -4.38
C TYR A 764 39.15 33.59 -3.21
N ASP A 765 38.12 32.75 -3.28
CA ASP A 765 38.01 31.62 -2.36
C ASP A 765 39.03 30.53 -2.72
N LEU A 766 39.07 29.46 -1.94
CA LEU A 766 40.00 28.34 -2.13
C LEU A 766 39.77 27.59 -3.45
N GLN A 767 38.64 27.83 -4.12
CA GLN A 767 38.30 27.28 -5.43
C GLN A 767 38.65 28.25 -6.58
N GLY A 768 39.31 29.37 -6.29
CA GLY A 768 39.70 30.36 -7.30
C GLY A 768 38.54 31.24 -7.81
N ARG A 769 37.39 31.26 -7.11
CA ARG A 769 36.24 32.11 -7.48
C ARG A 769 36.36 33.47 -6.80
N LYS A 770 36.10 34.54 -7.55
CA LYS A 770 36.19 35.92 -7.04
C LYS A 770 35.15 36.18 -5.94
N VAL A 771 35.61 36.64 -4.78
CA VAL A 771 34.78 36.94 -3.60
C VAL A 771 34.55 38.44 -3.50
N ALA A 772 33.29 38.87 -3.63
CA ALA A 772 32.89 40.27 -3.52
C ALA A 772 32.80 40.75 -2.06
N ASN A 773 32.32 39.90 -1.15
CA ASN A 773 32.09 40.22 0.27
C ASN A 773 32.76 39.18 1.17
N PRO A 774 34.05 39.34 1.50
CA PRO A 774 34.77 38.35 2.28
C PRO A 774 34.41 38.48 3.76
N GLN A 775 34.07 37.35 4.39
CA GLN A 775 33.81 37.20 5.83
C GLN A 775 35.11 37.18 6.64
N LYS A 776 35.09 37.79 7.83
CA LYS A 776 36.19 37.77 8.80
C LYS A 776 36.42 36.36 9.36
N GLY A 777 37.67 35.95 9.53
CA GLY A 777 38.06 34.63 10.03
C GLY A 777 38.08 33.53 8.97
N ARG A 778 37.82 33.85 7.69
CA ARG A 778 37.95 32.89 6.57
C ARG A 778 39.25 33.10 5.79
N ILE A 779 39.73 32.02 5.18
CA ILE A 779 40.93 32.00 4.34
C ILE A 779 40.55 32.36 2.90
N TYR A 780 41.30 33.27 2.29
CA TYR A 780 41.16 33.69 0.90
C TYR A 780 42.51 33.62 0.19
N ILE A 781 42.47 33.55 -1.13
CA ILE A 781 43.63 33.72 -2.00
C ILE A 781 43.70 35.19 -2.43
N GLN A 782 44.82 35.84 -2.11
CA GLN A 782 45.14 37.21 -2.51
C GLN A 782 46.55 37.21 -3.09
N ASN A 783 46.71 37.63 -4.35
CA ASN A 783 48.02 37.69 -5.04
C ASN A 783 48.82 36.37 -4.94
N GLY A 784 48.16 35.22 -5.08
CA GLY A 784 48.82 33.90 -5.01
C GLY A 784 49.28 33.50 -3.61
N LYS A 785 48.76 34.12 -2.55
CA LYS A 785 49.02 33.75 -1.15
C LYS A 785 47.71 33.55 -0.40
N LYS A 786 47.71 32.62 0.57
CA LYS A 786 46.63 32.49 1.54
C LYS A 786 46.70 33.61 2.56
N ILE A 787 45.57 34.26 2.79
CA ILE A 787 45.42 35.26 3.84
C ILE A 787 44.14 34.98 4.63
N ILE A 788 44.16 35.28 5.93
CA ILE A 788 42.96 35.30 6.76
C ILE A 788 42.46 36.74 6.80
N LYS A 789 41.17 36.97 6.54
CA LYS A 789 40.55 38.30 6.67
C LYS A 789 40.18 38.64 8.12
#